data_AF-A0A0P1AKS2-F1
#
_entry.id   AF-A0A0P1AKS2-F1
#
_cell.length_a   1.000
_cell.length_b   1.000
_cell.length_c   1.000
_cell.angle_alpha   90.00
_cell.angle_beta   90.00
_cell.angle_gamma   90.00
#
_symmetry.space_group_name_H-M   'P 1'
#
loop_
_entity.id
_entity.type
_entity.pdbx_description
1 polymer ?
#
loop_
_entity_poly.entity_id
_entity_poly.type
_entity_poly.pdbx_seq_one_letter_code
_entity_poly.pdbx_strand_id
1 'polypeptide(L)'
;MEIDQDISRRNNPRWLPLLLDVILATSFVLLDVRDLSFKLQWIGLNDTTIETISLPASNLASLQPSEPFLYTNQHFQRASGWSSFLEKCDSLIHVITEEQTNGFRHVIGKNCSIGSSIRAIDLFLTSEIRADSMAWMACELLYKHRKPPLCHSTIVTQFQDRYNFINKLSSESVLLTDEVTNDPPHLKSREVYAAIPGSNVETNLIELLNVISHSVPISAAVCVKGLVINGIELQNSSIFGCGSPSFFQSFFIDSDTSRMASQFMIDKAWLKAERFEVMGMTFLLRENCISSSTIHDSNHDNGRPILDVKSRCNVSASGSLYILMILVDLTLLVLNMCSLAQISRLMLWPLWKPLIASEYQFSSVSTSKCGFEVEDYFQTLQVGMLRSSVVVWLTVISRLLTWIYMIPSAHLWSDGNFNAGTVHALLTLFRVYDLVTICVNIIWDTIVSISEDSALAFVRQTYITPLEITAISIFIAVASDSMIGPLFNEGPGRQLLIDRSSFESATAYSNTFSSRKYSSKTLFELYYPLMTTTGISVLTVGFFIVSRFCIGKLTQPSCSMHDSADAIQSEANKNLSVKSFRARSSTKMLMHSVSPLPSPTRKLIVDSSMLSASTWTNKAHNHRLPVEDMLDNPIRARSLVRFSPSLEIMSGDHLHSLHPAIFLRAGIVLVGKSMVTRYGFSSTVQSLVYAHDHTSKSESQHIGANGAIPNLR
;
A
#
# COMPACT_ATOMS: atom_id res chain seq x y z
N MET A 1 50.45 15.44 -12.00
CA MET A 1 49.52 15.58 -13.15
C MET A 1 48.12 15.32 -12.60
N GLU A 2 47.62 16.24 -11.78
CA GLU A 2 46.60 15.93 -10.75
C GLU A 2 45.68 17.13 -10.43
N ILE A 3 45.96 18.30 -11.03
CA ILE A 3 45.24 19.55 -10.79
C ILE A 3 44.05 19.70 -11.78
N ASP A 4 44.12 19.08 -12.97
CA ASP A 4 43.10 19.23 -14.02
C ASP A 4 41.78 18.48 -13.74
N GLN A 5 41.77 17.49 -12.84
CA GLN A 5 40.52 16.77 -12.51
C GLN A 5 39.52 17.64 -11.75
N ASP A 6 39.99 18.62 -10.97
CA ASP A 6 39.14 19.46 -10.13
C ASP A 6 38.43 20.57 -10.93
N ILE A 7 39.04 21.02 -12.03
CA ILE A 7 38.44 22.00 -12.96
C ILE A 7 37.24 21.39 -13.69
N SER A 8 37.33 20.11 -14.09
CA SER A 8 36.26 19.40 -14.82
C SER A 8 34.96 19.26 -13.99
N ARG A 9 35.06 19.16 -12.66
CA ARG A 9 33.89 19.06 -11.77
C ARG A 9 33.03 20.32 -11.68
N ARG A 10 33.55 21.51 -12.02
CA ARG A 10 32.83 22.78 -11.80
C ARG A 10 31.69 23.08 -12.77
N ASN A 11 31.57 22.35 -13.88
CA ASN A 11 30.59 22.66 -14.93
C ASN A 11 29.28 21.87 -14.87
N ASN A 12 29.10 20.96 -13.90
CA ASN A 12 27.77 20.37 -13.66
C ASN A 12 26.83 21.46 -13.11
N PRO A 13 25.65 21.70 -13.72
CA PRO A 13 24.76 22.77 -13.28
C PRO A 13 24.23 22.48 -11.87
N ARG A 14 24.64 23.31 -10.90
CA ARG A 14 24.31 23.22 -9.46
C ARG A 14 22.81 23.05 -9.14
N TRP A 15 21.93 23.46 -10.07
CA TRP A 15 20.48 23.32 -9.97
C TRP A 15 19.96 21.89 -10.20
N LEU A 16 20.70 21.04 -10.93
CA LEU A 16 20.26 19.69 -11.31
C LEU A 16 19.97 18.75 -10.12
N PRO A 17 20.85 18.60 -9.11
CA PRO A 17 20.54 17.78 -7.93
C PRO A 17 19.35 18.34 -7.12
N LEU A 18 19.24 19.66 -6.98
CA LEU A 18 18.11 20.29 -6.26
C LEU A 18 16.78 20.13 -7.03
N LEU A 19 16.82 20.16 -8.36
CA LEU A 19 15.67 19.82 -9.21
C LEU A 19 15.26 18.36 -8.99
N LEU A 20 16.22 17.43 -8.97
CA LEU A 20 15.97 16.01 -8.71
C LEU A 20 15.37 15.78 -7.32
N ASP A 21 15.86 16.47 -6.29
CA ASP A 21 15.29 16.44 -4.93
C ASP A 21 13.83 16.89 -4.90
N VAL A 22 13.50 17.98 -5.61
CA VAL A 22 12.11 18.47 -5.73
C VAL A 22 11.24 17.49 -6.51
N ILE A 23 11.73 16.90 -7.60
CA ILE A 23 11.02 15.89 -8.39
C ILE A 23 10.75 14.64 -7.56
N LEU A 24 11.71 14.14 -6.78
CA LEU A 24 11.53 12.98 -5.92
C LEU A 24 10.56 13.27 -4.78
N ALA A 25 10.73 14.39 -4.06
CA ALA A 25 9.84 14.77 -2.96
C ALA A 25 8.39 14.99 -3.42
N THR A 26 8.18 15.63 -4.58
CA THR A 26 6.83 15.77 -5.17
C THR A 26 6.29 14.44 -5.68
N SER A 27 7.11 13.55 -6.22
CA SER A 27 6.69 12.20 -6.62
C SER A 27 6.16 11.38 -5.42
N PHE A 28 6.84 11.40 -4.26
CA PHE A 28 6.33 10.74 -3.05
C PHE A 28 5.00 11.33 -2.59
N VAL A 29 4.85 12.65 -2.57
CA VAL A 29 3.57 13.32 -2.25
C VAL A 29 2.47 12.94 -3.25
N LEU A 30 2.79 12.87 -4.55
CA LEU A 30 1.82 12.47 -5.58
C LEU A 30 1.40 11.00 -5.46
N LEU A 31 2.27 10.11 -4.96
CA LEU A 31 1.90 8.74 -4.62
C LEU A 31 0.94 8.68 -3.43
N ASP A 32 1.17 9.48 -2.38
CA ASP A 32 0.27 9.57 -1.23
C ASP A 32 -1.09 10.18 -1.60
N VAL A 33 -1.10 11.24 -2.41
CA VAL A 33 -2.34 11.85 -2.94
C VAL A 33 -3.07 10.88 -3.89
N ARG A 34 -2.36 10.15 -4.75
CA ARG A 34 -2.97 9.15 -5.65
C ARG A 34 -3.61 8.01 -4.87
N ASP A 35 -2.93 7.48 -3.87
CA ASP A 35 -3.46 6.40 -3.03
C ASP A 35 -4.71 6.82 -2.24
N LEU A 36 -4.69 8.01 -1.62
CA LEU A 36 -5.86 8.55 -0.94
C LEU A 36 -7.00 8.82 -1.92
N SER A 37 -6.73 9.42 -3.07
CA SER A 37 -7.72 9.67 -4.13
C SER A 37 -8.35 8.36 -4.63
N PHE A 38 -7.52 7.35 -4.91
CA PHE A 38 -7.98 6.04 -5.33
C PHE A 38 -8.83 5.36 -4.24
N LYS A 39 -8.39 5.38 -2.98
CA LYS A 39 -9.20 4.88 -1.86
C LYS A 39 -10.54 5.58 -1.75
N LEU A 40 -10.61 6.90 -1.97
CA LEU A 40 -11.85 7.69 -1.96
C LEU A 40 -12.78 7.39 -3.15
N GLN A 41 -12.26 6.97 -4.31
CA GLN A 41 -13.10 6.60 -5.47
C GLN A 41 -14.05 5.44 -5.15
N TRP A 42 -13.62 4.45 -4.37
CA TRP A 42 -14.45 3.28 -4.00
C TRP A 42 -15.49 3.56 -2.91
N ILE A 43 -15.74 4.83 -2.56
CA ILE A 43 -16.88 5.24 -1.71
C ILE A 43 -18.19 5.24 -2.53
N GLY A 44 -18.14 5.36 -3.86
CA GLY A 44 -19.34 5.31 -4.71
C GLY A 44 -19.06 5.20 -6.22
N LEU A 45 -20.01 4.59 -6.94
CA LEU A 45 -19.98 4.26 -8.37
C LEU A 45 -19.38 5.34 -9.29
N ASN A 46 -18.48 4.91 -10.19
CA ASN A 46 -18.39 5.46 -11.56
C ASN A 46 -17.55 4.57 -12.51
N ASP A 47 -17.94 3.31 -12.72
CA ASP A 47 -17.35 2.43 -13.74
C ASP A 47 -18.40 1.68 -14.57
N THR A 48 -18.09 1.45 -15.85
CA THR A 48 -18.96 0.75 -16.81
C THR A 48 -18.17 -0.20 -17.69
N THR A 49 -18.22 -1.49 -17.40
CA THR A 49 -17.75 -2.55 -18.29
C THR A 49 -18.77 -2.80 -19.42
N ILE A 50 -18.27 -3.26 -20.58
CA ILE A 50 -19.06 -3.59 -21.77
C ILE A 50 -18.53 -4.93 -22.29
N GLU A 51 -19.38 -5.95 -22.33
CA GLU A 51 -19.06 -7.28 -22.88
C GLU A 51 -19.90 -7.48 -24.15
N THR A 52 -19.26 -7.53 -25.32
CA THR A 52 -19.93 -7.70 -26.62
C THR A 52 -19.97 -9.19 -26.97
N ILE A 53 -21.16 -9.77 -27.13
CA ILE A 53 -21.31 -11.22 -27.30
C ILE A 53 -21.95 -11.54 -28.66
N SER A 54 -21.24 -12.29 -29.49
CA SER A 54 -21.79 -12.80 -30.75
C SER A 54 -22.71 -13.99 -30.46
N LEU A 55 -23.94 -13.98 -31.01
CA LEU A 55 -24.84 -15.12 -30.86
C LEU A 55 -24.35 -16.31 -31.71
N PRO A 56 -24.34 -17.54 -31.17
CA PRO A 56 -23.88 -18.71 -31.90
C PRO A 56 -24.83 -19.02 -33.05
N ALA A 57 -24.27 -19.46 -34.18
CA ALA A 57 -25.08 -19.96 -35.30
C ALA A 57 -25.88 -21.20 -34.86
N SER A 58 -27.04 -21.42 -35.50
CA SER A 58 -27.97 -22.54 -35.24
C SER A 58 -27.38 -23.95 -35.33
N ASN A 59 -26.12 -24.07 -35.78
CA ASN A 59 -25.46 -25.32 -36.11
C ASN A 59 -24.30 -25.65 -35.14
N LEU A 60 -24.13 -24.90 -34.04
CA LEU A 60 -23.18 -25.28 -32.98
C LEU A 60 -23.67 -26.52 -32.23
N ALA A 61 -22.73 -27.34 -31.76
CA ALA A 61 -23.04 -28.55 -31.00
C ALA A 61 -23.65 -28.22 -29.63
N SER A 62 -24.72 -28.93 -29.26
CA SER A 62 -25.22 -28.92 -27.88
C SER A 62 -24.13 -29.43 -26.93
N LEU A 63 -24.03 -28.79 -25.77
CA LEU A 63 -23.34 -29.35 -24.61
C LEU A 63 -23.88 -30.77 -24.35
N GLN A 64 -22.96 -31.74 -24.22
CA GLN A 64 -23.28 -33.09 -23.78
C GLN A 64 -23.00 -33.18 -22.28
N PRO A 65 -23.96 -33.65 -21.46
CA PRO A 65 -23.72 -33.88 -20.05
C PRO A 65 -22.83 -35.13 -19.89
N SER A 66 -21.86 -35.07 -18.97
CA SER A 66 -20.91 -36.17 -18.75
C SER A 66 -21.53 -37.46 -18.19
N GLU A 67 -22.78 -37.38 -17.71
CA GLU A 67 -23.57 -38.54 -17.29
C GLU A 67 -25.02 -38.43 -17.80
N PRO A 68 -25.66 -39.54 -18.22
CA PRO A 68 -27.03 -39.55 -18.72
C PRO A 68 -28.06 -39.48 -17.59
N PHE A 69 -28.95 -38.50 -17.64
CA PHE A 69 -30.07 -38.36 -16.71
C PHE A 69 -31.25 -39.23 -17.13
N LEU A 70 -31.81 -40.01 -16.19
CA LEU A 70 -32.85 -41.01 -16.49
C LEU A 70 -34.26 -40.57 -16.07
N TYR A 71 -34.39 -39.73 -15.03
CA TYR A 71 -35.69 -39.25 -14.55
C TYR A 71 -35.58 -37.95 -13.73
N THR A 72 -36.67 -37.19 -13.69
CA THR A 72 -36.82 -35.98 -12.85
C THR A 72 -36.67 -36.30 -11.37
N ASN A 73 -36.00 -35.43 -10.61
CA ASN A 73 -35.67 -35.63 -9.19
C ASN A 73 -34.74 -36.83 -8.89
N GLN A 74 -34.03 -37.36 -9.90
CA GLN A 74 -32.92 -38.29 -9.66
C GLN A 74 -31.87 -37.63 -8.76
N HIS A 75 -31.63 -38.22 -7.57
CA HIS A 75 -30.61 -37.73 -6.65
C HIS A 75 -29.22 -38.15 -7.15
N PHE A 76 -28.45 -37.19 -7.63
CA PHE A 76 -27.07 -37.38 -8.07
C PHE A 76 -26.26 -36.09 -7.86
N GLN A 77 -25.18 -36.20 -7.08
CA GLN A 77 -24.40 -35.08 -6.58
C GLN A 77 -23.39 -34.60 -7.63
N ARG A 78 -23.70 -33.49 -8.31
CA ARG A 78 -22.81 -32.85 -9.30
C ARG A 78 -22.05 -31.67 -8.70
N ALA A 79 -21.06 -31.19 -9.45
CA ALA A 79 -20.27 -30.02 -9.10
C ALA A 79 -21.05 -28.69 -9.27
N SER A 80 -22.00 -28.63 -10.21
CA SER A 80 -22.91 -27.49 -10.38
C SER A 80 -24.33 -27.92 -10.78
N GLY A 81 -25.30 -27.03 -10.57
CA GLY A 81 -26.68 -27.19 -11.04
C GLY A 81 -26.91 -26.91 -12.53
N TRP A 82 -25.89 -26.53 -13.32
CA TRP A 82 -26.05 -26.17 -14.74
C TRP A 82 -26.74 -27.27 -15.57
N SER A 83 -26.34 -28.54 -15.37
CA SER A 83 -26.91 -29.67 -16.11
C SER A 83 -28.37 -29.96 -15.77
N SER A 84 -28.89 -29.47 -14.63
CA SER A 84 -30.31 -29.64 -14.27
C SER A 84 -31.27 -28.80 -15.13
N PHE A 85 -30.79 -27.79 -15.87
CA PHE A 85 -31.64 -27.07 -16.83
C PHE A 85 -32.06 -27.92 -18.04
N LEU A 86 -31.39 -29.05 -18.29
CA LEU A 86 -31.82 -30.08 -19.24
C LEU A 86 -33.10 -30.83 -18.79
N GLU A 87 -33.59 -30.59 -17.58
CA GLU A 87 -34.91 -31.08 -17.14
C GLU A 87 -36.07 -30.27 -17.75
N LYS A 88 -35.80 -29.02 -18.15
CA LYS A 88 -36.81 -28.08 -18.68
C LYS A 88 -36.56 -27.65 -20.13
N CYS A 89 -35.34 -27.77 -20.64
CA CYS A 89 -34.92 -27.42 -22.01
C CYS A 89 -34.39 -28.67 -22.75
N ASP A 90 -34.75 -28.82 -24.03
CA ASP A 90 -34.34 -29.99 -24.84
C ASP A 90 -32.81 -30.07 -25.07
N SER A 91 -32.15 -28.92 -25.12
CA SER A 91 -30.68 -28.82 -25.29
C SER A 91 -30.14 -27.47 -24.81
N LEU A 92 -28.82 -27.42 -24.57
CA LEU A 92 -28.09 -26.24 -24.10
C LEU A 92 -26.89 -25.98 -25.03
N ILE A 93 -26.87 -24.84 -25.71
CA ILE A 93 -25.78 -24.42 -26.61
C ILE A 93 -24.95 -23.35 -25.90
N HIS A 94 -23.66 -23.59 -25.71
CA HIS A 94 -22.78 -22.59 -25.10
C HIS A 94 -22.51 -21.43 -26.07
N VAL A 95 -22.36 -20.22 -25.53
CA VAL A 95 -21.95 -19.05 -26.31
C VAL A 95 -20.46 -18.80 -26.11
N ILE A 96 -19.71 -18.71 -27.21
CA ILE A 96 -18.26 -18.50 -27.21
C ILE A 96 -17.97 -16.99 -27.31
N THR A 97 -17.35 -16.42 -26.28
CA THR A 97 -16.76 -15.08 -26.34
C THR A 97 -15.39 -15.16 -27.03
N GLU A 98 -15.01 -14.17 -27.83
CA GLU A 98 -13.83 -14.22 -28.72
C GLU A 98 -12.49 -14.51 -28.01
N GLU A 99 -12.41 -14.26 -26.70
CA GLU A 99 -11.20 -14.46 -25.88
C GLU A 99 -11.15 -15.81 -25.13
N GLN A 100 -12.21 -16.63 -25.11
CA GLN A 100 -12.27 -17.87 -24.32
C GLN A 100 -12.67 -19.10 -25.16
N THR A 101 -11.70 -19.98 -25.43
CA THR A 101 -11.89 -21.13 -26.34
C THR A 101 -12.74 -22.27 -25.78
N ASN A 102 -12.68 -22.54 -24.47
CA ASN A 102 -13.34 -23.70 -23.83
C ASN A 102 -14.26 -23.31 -22.65
N GLY A 103 -14.51 -22.01 -22.43
CA GLY A 103 -15.21 -21.50 -21.24
C GLY A 103 -16.53 -20.83 -21.58
N PHE A 104 -17.55 -20.96 -20.70
CA PHE A 104 -18.82 -20.25 -20.89
C PHE A 104 -19.43 -19.69 -19.60
N ARG A 105 -20.01 -18.49 -19.72
CA ARG A 105 -20.88 -17.81 -18.73
C ARG A 105 -22.34 -17.71 -19.21
N HIS A 106 -22.56 -17.96 -20.50
CA HIS A 106 -23.80 -17.71 -21.22
C HIS A 106 -24.17 -18.93 -22.08
N VAL A 107 -25.46 -19.26 -22.10
CA VAL A 107 -25.99 -20.47 -22.76
C VAL A 107 -27.32 -20.14 -23.43
N ILE A 108 -27.58 -20.65 -24.62
CA ILE A 108 -28.91 -20.66 -25.23
C ILE A 108 -29.54 -22.02 -24.97
N GLY A 109 -30.60 -22.04 -24.15
CA GLY A 109 -31.47 -23.19 -24.02
C GLY A 109 -32.49 -23.23 -25.16
N LYS A 110 -32.72 -24.42 -25.71
CA LYS A 110 -33.72 -24.65 -26.77
C LYS A 110 -34.99 -25.29 -26.22
N ASN A 111 -36.15 -24.88 -26.74
CA ASN A 111 -37.48 -25.40 -26.39
C ASN A 111 -37.80 -25.39 -24.89
N CYS A 112 -37.23 -24.44 -24.14
CA CYS A 112 -37.36 -24.37 -22.68
C CYS A 112 -38.81 -24.18 -22.22
N SER A 113 -39.27 -25.08 -21.36
CA SER A 113 -40.52 -24.95 -20.60
C SER A 113 -40.36 -23.94 -19.46
N ILE A 114 -41.26 -22.96 -19.42
CA ILE A 114 -41.33 -21.90 -18.42
C ILE A 114 -42.70 -22.01 -17.75
N GLY A 115 -42.68 -22.29 -16.45
CA GLY A 115 -43.90 -22.54 -15.69
C GLY A 115 -44.70 -23.74 -16.19
N SER A 116 -46.02 -23.64 -16.02
CA SER A 116 -46.99 -24.66 -16.46
C SER A 116 -47.37 -24.59 -17.94
N SER A 117 -47.14 -23.44 -18.60
CA SER A 117 -47.92 -23.04 -19.79
C SER A 117 -47.11 -22.43 -20.94
N ILE A 118 -45.86 -22.02 -20.74
CA ILE A 118 -45.07 -21.28 -21.76
C ILE A 118 -43.91 -22.16 -22.25
N ARG A 119 -43.63 -22.13 -23.56
CA ARG A 119 -42.40 -22.68 -24.15
C ARG A 119 -41.68 -21.57 -24.92
N ALA A 120 -40.43 -21.31 -24.57
CA ALA A 120 -39.53 -20.46 -25.33
C ALA A 120 -38.74 -21.31 -26.34
N ILE A 121 -38.70 -20.90 -27.61
CA ILE A 121 -37.91 -21.58 -28.65
C ILE A 121 -36.42 -21.40 -28.34
N ASP A 122 -36.00 -20.15 -28.13
CA ASP A 122 -34.66 -19.73 -27.75
C ASP A 122 -34.72 -18.93 -26.44
N LEU A 123 -34.07 -19.45 -25.39
CA LEU A 123 -33.95 -18.82 -24.08
C LEU A 123 -32.47 -18.58 -23.76
N PHE A 124 -32.02 -17.33 -23.82
CA PHE A 124 -30.66 -16.95 -23.43
C PHE A 124 -30.55 -16.88 -21.90
N LEU A 125 -29.64 -17.67 -21.33
CA LEU A 125 -29.43 -17.85 -19.89
C LEU A 125 -28.06 -17.30 -19.48
N THR A 126 -28.03 -16.47 -18.44
CA THR A 126 -26.80 -15.93 -17.86
C THR A 126 -26.72 -16.22 -16.35
N SER A 127 -25.62 -16.81 -15.89
CA SER A 127 -25.44 -17.25 -14.49
C SER A 127 -24.92 -16.14 -13.56
N GLU A 128 -25.46 -14.93 -13.72
CA GLU A 128 -25.04 -13.73 -13.00
C GLU A 128 -25.61 -13.66 -11.57
N ILE A 129 -26.63 -14.46 -11.29
CA ILE A 129 -27.51 -14.35 -10.11
C ILE A 129 -27.20 -15.46 -9.10
N ARG A 130 -27.19 -15.10 -7.81
CA ARG A 130 -26.90 -16.04 -6.72
C ARG A 130 -28.16 -16.66 -6.15
N ALA A 131 -28.02 -17.90 -5.69
CA ALA A 131 -29.05 -18.59 -4.92
C ALA A 131 -29.47 -17.83 -3.65
N ASP A 132 -28.57 -17.09 -2.99
CA ASP A 132 -28.93 -16.32 -1.77
C ASP A 132 -29.73 -15.04 -2.06
N SER A 133 -29.53 -14.39 -3.22
CA SER A 133 -30.39 -13.27 -3.64
C SER A 133 -31.75 -13.73 -4.18
N MET A 134 -31.81 -14.86 -4.89
CA MET A 134 -33.08 -15.51 -5.28
C MET A 134 -33.90 -15.94 -4.07
N ALA A 135 -33.27 -16.61 -3.10
CA ALA A 135 -33.94 -17.01 -1.86
C ALA A 135 -34.44 -15.80 -1.07
N TRP A 136 -33.64 -14.73 -0.94
CA TRP A 136 -34.08 -13.50 -0.27
C TRP A 136 -35.26 -12.84 -0.98
N MET A 137 -35.20 -12.67 -2.31
CA MET A 137 -36.28 -12.10 -3.12
C MET A 137 -37.59 -12.87 -2.94
N ALA A 138 -37.57 -14.19 -3.13
CA ALA A 138 -38.77 -15.02 -3.02
C ALA A 138 -39.32 -15.05 -1.59
N CYS A 139 -38.45 -15.12 -0.58
CA CYS A 139 -38.84 -15.01 0.81
C CYS A 139 -39.39 -13.63 1.18
N GLU A 140 -39.06 -12.55 0.49
CA GLU A 140 -39.61 -11.22 0.78
C GLU A 140 -40.97 -10.96 0.14
N LEU A 141 -41.21 -11.49 -1.07
CA LEU A 141 -42.52 -11.50 -1.74
C LEU A 141 -43.57 -12.37 -1.01
N LEU A 142 -43.16 -13.39 -0.23
CA LEU A 142 -44.07 -14.24 0.53
C LEU A 142 -44.59 -13.60 1.84
N TYR A 143 -45.87 -13.82 2.14
CA TYR A 143 -46.49 -13.43 3.40
C TYR A 143 -45.80 -14.08 4.61
N LYS A 144 -45.67 -13.32 5.72
CA LYS A 144 -44.92 -13.75 6.93
C LYS A 144 -45.34 -15.13 7.48
N HIS A 145 -46.62 -15.51 7.35
CA HIS A 145 -47.17 -16.77 7.86
C HIS A 145 -47.08 -17.95 6.86
N ARG A 146 -46.53 -17.71 5.65
CA ARG A 146 -46.38 -18.69 4.56
C ARG A 146 -44.92 -19.02 4.24
N LYS A 147 -43.97 -18.35 4.90
CA LYS A 147 -42.54 -18.49 4.60
C LYS A 147 -42.03 -19.90 4.95
N PRO A 148 -41.42 -20.65 4.01
CA PRO A 148 -40.81 -21.95 4.31
C PRO A 148 -39.56 -21.81 5.21
N PRO A 149 -39.06 -22.91 5.83
CA PRO A 149 -37.92 -22.86 6.76
C PRO A 149 -36.66 -22.20 6.20
N LEU A 150 -36.41 -22.29 4.90
CA LEU A 150 -35.28 -21.62 4.23
C LEU A 150 -35.27 -20.10 4.46
N CYS A 151 -36.44 -19.46 4.54
CA CYS A 151 -36.57 -18.02 4.79
C CYS A 151 -36.15 -17.59 6.21
N HIS A 152 -36.12 -18.53 7.16
CA HIS A 152 -35.64 -18.31 8.52
C HIS A 152 -34.16 -18.64 8.70
N SER A 153 -33.49 -19.15 7.65
CA SER A 153 -32.05 -19.42 7.66
C SER A 153 -31.21 -18.15 7.67
N THR A 154 -29.95 -18.26 8.09
CA THR A 154 -28.94 -17.18 8.02
C THR A 154 -28.58 -16.77 6.58
N ILE A 155 -28.96 -17.56 5.58
CA ILE A 155 -28.74 -17.23 4.17
C ILE A 155 -29.63 -16.04 3.78
N VAL A 156 -30.91 -16.11 4.12
CA VAL A 156 -31.94 -15.09 3.83
C VAL A 156 -31.96 -13.99 4.90
N THR A 157 -32.02 -14.35 6.18
CA THR A 157 -32.19 -13.36 7.27
C THR A 157 -31.03 -12.38 7.40
N GLN A 158 -29.79 -12.81 7.11
CA GLN A 158 -28.60 -11.96 7.13
C GLN A 158 -28.23 -11.43 5.73
N PHE A 159 -29.11 -11.54 4.73
CA PHE A 159 -28.83 -11.06 3.37
C PHE A 159 -28.56 -9.54 3.36
N GLN A 160 -29.42 -8.76 4.00
CA GLN A 160 -29.29 -7.29 4.03
C GLN A 160 -28.00 -6.85 4.74
N ASP A 161 -27.65 -7.48 5.85
CA ASP A 161 -26.41 -7.24 6.60
C ASP A 161 -25.14 -7.68 5.83
N ARG A 162 -25.23 -8.77 5.06
CA ARG A 162 -24.11 -9.33 4.26
C ARG A 162 -23.70 -8.39 3.12
N TYR A 163 -24.69 -7.77 2.47
CA TYR A 163 -24.46 -6.89 1.32
C TYR A 163 -24.65 -5.39 1.64
N ASN A 164 -24.86 -5.02 2.91
CA ASN A 164 -25.13 -3.63 3.35
C ASN A 164 -26.16 -2.93 2.44
N PHE A 165 -27.30 -3.60 2.21
CA PHE A 165 -28.43 -3.02 1.49
C PHE A 165 -29.33 -2.30 2.49
N ILE A 166 -29.26 -0.97 2.49
CA ILE A 166 -30.25 -0.11 3.17
C ILE A 166 -31.63 -0.42 2.59
N ASN A 167 -32.66 -0.52 3.44
CA ASN A 167 -34.06 -0.70 3.04
C ASN A 167 -34.67 0.56 2.39
N LYS A 168 -34.09 1.00 1.27
CA LYS A 168 -34.73 1.91 0.32
C LYS A 168 -35.51 1.08 -0.70
N LEU A 169 -36.82 0.95 -0.48
CA LEU A 169 -37.71 0.80 -1.62
C LEU A 169 -37.58 2.06 -2.48
N SER A 170 -37.67 1.93 -3.80
CA SER A 170 -37.64 3.06 -4.73
C SER A 170 -38.96 3.83 -4.70
N SER A 171 -39.19 4.64 -3.65
CA SER A 171 -40.40 5.47 -3.51
C SER A 171 -40.65 6.44 -4.69
N GLU A 172 -39.62 6.64 -5.52
CA GLU A 172 -39.60 7.45 -6.73
C GLU A 172 -40.25 6.76 -7.94
N SER A 173 -40.35 5.42 -7.96
CA SER A 173 -40.98 4.66 -9.05
C SER A 173 -42.47 4.36 -8.86
N VAL A 174 -43.08 4.84 -7.76
CA VAL A 174 -44.51 4.66 -7.44
C VAL A 174 -45.32 5.95 -7.70
N LEU A 175 -44.63 7.09 -7.76
CA LEU A 175 -45.23 8.44 -7.79
C LEU A 175 -45.73 8.89 -9.19
N LEU A 176 -46.04 7.94 -10.08
CA LEU A 176 -46.44 8.19 -11.47
C LEU A 176 -47.75 7.50 -11.91
N THR A 177 -48.46 6.78 -11.03
CA THR A 177 -49.68 6.04 -11.42
C THR A 177 -50.89 6.18 -10.51
N ASP A 178 -50.78 6.63 -9.25
CA ASP A 178 -51.93 6.76 -8.35
C ASP A 178 -52.46 8.21 -8.29
N GLU A 179 -53.73 8.40 -8.64
CA GLU A 179 -54.44 9.67 -8.49
C GLU A 179 -54.74 10.00 -7.01
N VAL A 180 -54.93 11.30 -6.75
CA VAL A 180 -55.03 11.87 -5.39
C VAL A 180 -56.16 11.26 -4.57
N THR A 181 -55.80 10.47 -3.56
CA THR A 181 -56.68 10.13 -2.42
C THR A 181 -55.98 10.47 -1.10
N ASN A 182 -56.63 11.29 -0.27
CA ASN A 182 -56.01 11.97 0.86
C ASN A 182 -56.03 11.16 2.16
N ASP A 183 -55.29 10.04 2.20
CA ASP A 183 -55.09 9.21 3.41
C ASP A 183 -53.67 9.42 4.02
N PRO A 184 -53.51 9.44 5.36
CA PRO A 184 -52.21 9.61 5.99
C PRO A 184 -51.30 8.37 5.85
N PRO A 185 -49.96 8.53 5.85
CA PRO A 185 -48.99 7.48 5.46
C PRO A 185 -48.74 6.41 6.54
N HIS A 186 -49.78 5.66 6.93
CA HIS A 186 -49.65 4.49 7.79
C HIS A 186 -49.15 3.26 7.02
N LEU A 187 -47.85 2.95 7.14
CA LEU A 187 -47.23 1.61 7.08
C LEU A 187 -47.51 0.65 5.88
N LYS A 188 -48.25 1.04 4.84
CA LYS A 188 -48.69 0.21 3.69
C LYS A 188 -47.57 -0.34 2.77
N SER A 189 -46.28 -0.22 3.13
CA SER A 189 -45.15 -0.44 2.20
C SER A 189 -44.88 -1.89 1.79
N ARG A 190 -45.40 -2.90 2.50
CA ARG A 190 -45.14 -4.32 2.22
C ARG A 190 -46.32 -5.09 1.63
N GLU A 191 -47.55 -4.69 1.94
CA GLU A 191 -48.75 -5.41 1.52
C GLU A 191 -49.07 -5.21 0.03
N VAL A 192 -48.59 -4.10 -0.55
CA VAL A 192 -48.72 -3.75 -1.99
C VAL A 192 -47.92 -4.68 -2.92
N TYR A 193 -46.87 -5.33 -2.42
CA TYR A 193 -45.92 -6.12 -3.25
C TYR A 193 -45.84 -7.60 -2.85
N ALA A 194 -46.71 -8.07 -1.94
CA ALA A 194 -46.72 -9.46 -1.50
C ALA A 194 -47.56 -10.33 -2.44
N ALA A 195 -47.09 -11.55 -2.75
CA ALA A 195 -47.84 -12.51 -3.56
C ALA A 195 -49.16 -12.90 -2.87
N ILE A 196 -50.28 -12.83 -3.59
CA ILE A 196 -51.61 -13.13 -3.03
C ILE A 196 -51.66 -14.61 -2.59
N PRO A 197 -52.09 -14.93 -1.36
CA PRO A 197 -52.16 -16.32 -0.90
C PRO A 197 -53.07 -17.18 -1.78
N GLY A 198 -52.59 -18.35 -2.19
CA GLY A 198 -53.27 -19.27 -3.11
C GLY A 198 -53.18 -18.87 -4.60
N SER A 199 -52.43 -17.83 -4.95
CA SER A 199 -52.16 -17.50 -6.36
C SER A 199 -51.03 -18.34 -6.95
N ASN A 200 -51.01 -18.47 -8.29
CA ASN A 200 -49.90 -19.10 -9.02
C ASN A 200 -48.54 -18.46 -8.65
N VAL A 201 -48.52 -17.16 -8.34
CA VAL A 201 -47.32 -16.44 -7.89
C VAL A 201 -46.78 -17.01 -6.57
N GLU A 202 -47.64 -17.32 -5.60
CA GLU A 202 -47.19 -17.98 -4.36
C GLU A 202 -46.63 -19.39 -4.66
N THR A 203 -47.34 -20.19 -5.47
CA THR A 203 -46.90 -21.54 -5.87
C THR A 203 -45.51 -21.53 -6.52
N ASN A 204 -45.30 -20.64 -7.49
CA ASN A 204 -44.03 -20.52 -8.22
C ASN A 204 -42.87 -20.09 -7.32
N LEU A 205 -43.11 -19.20 -6.35
CA LEU A 205 -42.11 -18.80 -5.36
C LEU A 205 -41.78 -19.94 -4.38
N ILE A 206 -42.77 -20.74 -3.98
CA ILE A 206 -42.55 -21.91 -3.13
C ILE A 206 -41.77 -23.00 -3.88
N GLU A 207 -42.06 -23.26 -5.16
CA GLU A 207 -41.33 -24.26 -5.96
C GLU A 207 -39.87 -23.83 -6.21
N LEU A 208 -39.61 -22.55 -6.50
CA LEU A 208 -38.24 -22.01 -6.58
C LEU A 208 -37.48 -22.20 -5.25
N LEU A 209 -38.10 -21.84 -4.12
CA LEU A 209 -37.50 -22.02 -2.79
C LEU A 209 -37.28 -23.50 -2.45
N ASN A 210 -38.13 -24.40 -2.97
CA ASN A 210 -37.99 -25.83 -2.82
C ASN A 210 -36.72 -26.35 -3.52
N VAL A 211 -36.46 -25.96 -4.79
CA VAL A 211 -35.24 -26.31 -5.53
C VAL A 211 -33.98 -25.78 -4.81
N ILE A 212 -34.01 -24.55 -4.31
CA ILE A 212 -32.87 -23.96 -3.57
C ILE A 212 -32.65 -24.71 -2.24
N SER A 213 -33.72 -25.10 -1.53
CA SER A 213 -33.60 -25.84 -0.25
C SER A 213 -33.04 -27.26 -0.42
N HIS A 214 -33.30 -27.91 -1.56
CA HIS A 214 -32.76 -29.23 -1.92
C HIS A 214 -31.36 -29.17 -2.56
N SER A 215 -30.75 -27.99 -2.69
CA SER A 215 -29.43 -27.83 -3.29
C SER A 215 -28.31 -27.93 -2.25
N VAL A 216 -27.58 -29.06 -2.22
CA VAL A 216 -26.51 -29.30 -1.23
C VAL A 216 -25.17 -29.54 -1.95
N PRO A 217 -24.13 -28.72 -1.72
CA PRO A 217 -24.15 -27.43 -1.03
C PRO A 217 -24.84 -26.34 -1.88
N ILE A 218 -25.40 -25.32 -1.22
CA ILE A 218 -26.00 -24.16 -1.90
C ILE A 218 -24.96 -23.36 -2.71
N SER A 219 -23.66 -23.52 -2.41
CA SER A 219 -22.55 -22.99 -3.22
C SER A 219 -22.38 -23.67 -4.58
N ALA A 220 -23.13 -24.74 -4.87
CA ALA A 220 -23.18 -25.41 -6.18
C ALA A 220 -24.53 -25.23 -6.89
N ALA A 221 -25.49 -24.54 -6.27
CA ALA A 221 -26.73 -24.12 -6.92
C ALA A 221 -26.45 -23.02 -7.94
N VAL A 222 -26.93 -23.22 -9.18
CA VAL A 222 -26.78 -22.23 -10.26
C VAL A 222 -28.13 -21.57 -10.48
N CYS A 223 -28.18 -20.25 -10.38
CA CYS A 223 -29.35 -19.45 -10.73
C CYS A 223 -29.03 -18.55 -11.92
N VAL A 224 -30.04 -18.34 -12.77
CA VAL A 224 -29.88 -17.73 -14.09
C VAL A 224 -30.90 -16.61 -14.32
N LYS A 225 -30.47 -15.57 -15.03
CA LYS A 225 -31.32 -14.59 -15.70
C LYS A 225 -31.60 -15.13 -17.10
N GLY A 226 -32.87 -15.31 -17.43
CA GLY A 226 -33.35 -15.74 -18.74
C GLY A 226 -33.88 -14.57 -19.56
N LEU A 227 -33.65 -14.59 -20.86
CA LEU A 227 -34.19 -13.65 -21.84
C LEU A 227 -34.71 -14.42 -23.06
N VAL A 228 -35.98 -14.20 -23.42
CA VAL A 228 -36.61 -14.87 -24.56
C VAL A 228 -36.24 -14.13 -25.84
N ILE A 229 -35.68 -14.86 -26.82
CA ILE A 229 -35.31 -14.32 -28.12
C ILE A 229 -36.43 -14.66 -29.12
N ASN A 230 -37.24 -13.65 -29.47
CA ASN A 230 -38.36 -13.78 -30.42
C ASN A 230 -38.03 -13.05 -31.73
N GLY A 231 -36.98 -13.50 -32.42
CA GLY A 231 -36.46 -12.84 -33.62
C GLY A 231 -35.49 -11.70 -33.27
N ILE A 232 -35.64 -10.55 -33.91
CA ILE A 232 -34.75 -9.38 -33.75
C ILE A 232 -35.07 -8.61 -32.45
N GLU A 233 -36.33 -8.66 -31.98
CA GLU A 233 -36.73 -8.00 -30.73
C GLU A 233 -36.48 -8.88 -29.50
N LEU A 234 -35.73 -8.34 -28.55
CA LEU A 234 -35.54 -8.94 -27.22
C LEU A 234 -36.72 -8.57 -26.32
N GLN A 235 -37.42 -9.57 -25.77
CA GLN A 235 -38.51 -9.27 -24.83
C GLN A 235 -37.93 -8.86 -23.47
N ASN A 236 -38.08 -7.58 -23.10
CA ASN A 236 -37.53 -6.99 -21.86
C ASN A 236 -38.02 -7.61 -20.53
N SER A 237 -38.92 -8.59 -20.58
CA SER A 237 -39.29 -9.43 -19.43
C SER A 237 -38.18 -10.43 -19.13
N SER A 238 -37.24 -10.05 -18.26
CA SER A 238 -36.28 -11.01 -17.68
C SER A 238 -37.02 -12.12 -16.95
N ILE A 239 -36.76 -13.37 -17.33
CA ILE A 239 -37.13 -14.59 -16.61
C ILE A 239 -36.04 -14.86 -15.57
N PHE A 240 -36.38 -15.58 -14.49
CA PHE A 240 -35.38 -16.10 -13.55
C PHE A 240 -35.59 -17.60 -13.34
N GLY A 241 -34.53 -18.32 -12.97
CA GLY A 241 -34.62 -19.73 -12.61
C GLY A 241 -33.41 -20.23 -11.84
N CYS A 242 -33.52 -21.42 -11.26
CA CYS A 242 -32.44 -22.08 -10.53
C CYS A 242 -32.42 -23.59 -10.81
N GLY A 243 -31.23 -24.19 -10.85
CA GLY A 243 -31.00 -25.64 -10.97
C GLY A 243 -30.27 -26.19 -9.75
N SER A 244 -30.73 -27.34 -9.24
CA SER A 244 -30.09 -28.04 -8.11
C SER A 244 -28.87 -28.86 -8.57
N PRO A 245 -27.75 -28.87 -7.80
CA PRO A 245 -26.62 -29.76 -8.05
C PRO A 245 -26.87 -31.19 -7.57
N SER A 246 -27.71 -31.39 -6.54
CA SER A 246 -27.92 -32.68 -5.87
C SER A 246 -29.06 -33.51 -6.46
N PHE A 247 -30.02 -32.85 -7.13
CA PHE A 247 -31.17 -33.49 -7.78
C PHE A 247 -31.25 -33.02 -9.23
N PHE A 248 -31.64 -33.90 -10.15
CA PHE A 248 -31.98 -33.51 -11.52
C PHE A 248 -33.34 -32.78 -11.53
N GLN A 249 -33.29 -31.51 -11.14
CA GLN A 249 -34.43 -30.62 -11.00
C GLN A 249 -33.99 -29.17 -11.23
N SER A 250 -34.75 -28.44 -12.05
CA SER A 250 -34.66 -26.98 -12.19
C SER A 250 -36.04 -26.34 -12.26
N PHE A 251 -36.12 -25.04 -11.99
CA PHE A 251 -37.38 -24.30 -12.06
C PHE A 251 -37.17 -22.93 -12.71
N PHE A 252 -38.10 -22.53 -13.57
CA PHE A 252 -38.17 -21.22 -14.21
C PHE A 252 -39.45 -20.50 -13.80
N ILE A 253 -39.31 -19.23 -13.41
CA ILE A 253 -40.38 -18.38 -12.90
C ILE A 253 -41.23 -17.80 -14.04
N ASP A 254 -42.56 -17.95 -13.96
CA ASP A 254 -43.55 -17.37 -14.88
C ASP A 254 -43.40 -15.84 -15.05
N SER A 255 -43.85 -15.30 -16.18
CA SER A 255 -43.81 -13.88 -16.55
C SER A 255 -44.22 -12.92 -15.42
N ASP A 256 -45.31 -13.24 -14.73
CA ASP A 256 -45.98 -12.32 -13.80
C ASP A 256 -45.21 -12.26 -12.48
N THR A 257 -44.86 -13.43 -11.95
CA THR A 257 -43.94 -13.57 -10.80
C THR A 257 -42.58 -12.96 -11.13
N SER A 258 -42.09 -13.12 -12.36
CA SER A 258 -40.78 -12.58 -12.78
C SER A 258 -40.79 -11.05 -12.92
N ARG A 259 -41.94 -10.44 -13.26
CA ARG A 259 -42.15 -8.99 -13.22
C ARG A 259 -42.13 -8.42 -11.79
N MET A 260 -42.58 -9.20 -10.79
CA MET A 260 -42.41 -8.82 -9.38
C MET A 260 -40.96 -9.04 -8.91
N ALA A 261 -40.36 -10.17 -9.27
CA ALA A 261 -38.98 -10.52 -8.93
C ALA A 261 -37.95 -9.52 -9.50
N SER A 262 -38.17 -9.03 -10.72
CA SER A 262 -37.22 -8.12 -11.39
C SER A 262 -37.05 -6.80 -10.61
N GLN A 263 -38.12 -6.25 -10.02
CA GLN A 263 -38.05 -5.07 -9.15
C GLN A 263 -37.08 -5.27 -7.97
N PHE A 264 -37.08 -6.46 -7.36
CA PHE A 264 -36.16 -6.81 -6.28
C PHE A 264 -34.74 -7.15 -6.79
N MET A 265 -34.60 -7.59 -8.04
CA MET A 265 -33.34 -8.05 -8.64
C MET A 265 -32.56 -6.99 -9.44
N ILE A 266 -33.13 -5.79 -9.63
CA ILE A 266 -32.39 -4.61 -10.07
C ILE A 266 -31.13 -4.41 -9.19
N ASP A 267 -30.02 -4.04 -9.85
CA ASP A 267 -28.69 -3.82 -9.28
C ASP A 267 -28.04 -5.02 -8.54
N LYS A 268 -28.50 -6.25 -8.79
CA LYS A 268 -28.04 -7.48 -8.09
C LYS A 268 -27.50 -8.58 -9.00
N ALA A 269 -27.18 -8.27 -10.26
CA ALA A 269 -26.33 -9.13 -11.08
C ALA A 269 -24.88 -9.09 -10.55
N TRP A 270 -24.13 -10.19 -10.71
CA TRP A 270 -22.73 -10.31 -10.26
C TRP A 270 -22.47 -9.86 -8.80
N LEU A 271 -23.48 -9.99 -7.93
CA LEU A 271 -23.40 -9.52 -6.54
C LEU A 271 -22.30 -10.26 -5.78
N LYS A 272 -21.19 -9.60 -5.45
CA LYS A 272 -20.13 -10.11 -4.56
C LYS A 272 -20.11 -9.30 -3.27
N ALA A 273 -19.77 -9.94 -2.16
CA ALA A 273 -19.45 -9.24 -0.92
C ALA A 273 -18.38 -9.99 -0.13
N GLU A 274 -17.38 -9.25 0.33
CA GLU A 274 -16.32 -9.76 1.19
C GLU A 274 -16.26 -8.93 2.47
N ARG A 275 -16.57 -9.58 3.59
CA ARG A 275 -16.52 -8.98 4.93
C ARG A 275 -15.32 -9.51 5.69
N PHE A 276 -14.39 -8.63 5.96
CA PHE A 276 -13.26 -8.83 6.85
C PHE A 276 -13.57 -8.17 8.20
N GLU A 277 -13.19 -8.82 9.30
CA GLU A 277 -13.44 -8.32 10.66
C GLU A 277 -12.18 -8.48 11.51
N VAL A 278 -11.66 -7.37 12.00
CA VAL A 278 -10.39 -7.29 12.72
C VAL A 278 -10.61 -6.50 14.00
N MET A 279 -10.43 -7.14 15.16
CA MET A 279 -10.67 -6.52 16.48
C MET A 279 -12.07 -5.89 16.64
N GLY A 280 -13.09 -6.47 15.98
CA GLY A 280 -14.47 -5.95 15.97
C GLY A 280 -14.71 -4.77 15.01
N MET A 281 -13.68 -4.26 14.33
CA MET A 281 -13.84 -3.32 13.23
C MET A 281 -14.10 -4.07 11.93
N THR A 282 -15.02 -3.58 11.12
CA THR A 282 -15.44 -4.22 9.86
C THR A 282 -14.87 -3.50 8.64
N PHE A 283 -14.49 -4.27 7.64
CA PHE A 283 -14.29 -3.83 6.26
C PHE A 283 -15.18 -4.70 5.38
N LEU A 284 -16.02 -4.06 4.57
CA LEU A 284 -16.93 -4.70 3.63
C LEU A 284 -16.67 -4.09 2.24
N LEU A 285 -16.16 -4.92 1.33
CA LEU A 285 -16.21 -4.63 -0.09
C LEU A 285 -17.46 -5.29 -0.68
N ARG A 286 -18.23 -4.54 -1.48
CA ARG A 286 -19.33 -5.07 -2.30
C ARG A 286 -19.10 -4.72 -3.76
N GLU A 287 -19.34 -5.69 -4.64
CA GLU A 287 -19.53 -5.49 -6.07
C GLU A 287 -21.00 -5.82 -6.38
N ASN A 288 -21.70 -4.97 -7.15
CA ASN A 288 -23.06 -5.24 -7.58
C ASN A 288 -23.33 -4.58 -8.94
N CYS A 289 -23.83 -5.34 -9.91
CA CYS A 289 -23.87 -4.92 -11.31
C CYS A 289 -25.30 -4.83 -11.88
N ILE A 290 -25.40 -4.07 -12.98
CA ILE A 290 -26.59 -3.87 -13.81
C ILE A 290 -26.27 -4.42 -15.20
N SER A 291 -26.85 -5.57 -15.56
CA SER A 291 -26.71 -6.13 -16.92
C SER A 291 -27.87 -5.68 -17.81
N SER A 292 -27.56 -4.88 -18.84
CA SER A 292 -28.49 -4.54 -19.92
C SER A 292 -28.03 -5.17 -21.23
N SER A 293 -28.95 -5.87 -21.89
CA SER A 293 -28.73 -6.65 -23.10
C SER A 293 -29.42 -6.01 -24.28
N THR A 294 -28.70 -5.73 -25.37
CA THR A 294 -29.24 -5.11 -26.59
C THR A 294 -28.89 -5.96 -27.82
N ILE A 295 -29.90 -6.41 -28.56
CA ILE A 295 -29.69 -7.04 -29.87
C ILE A 295 -29.43 -5.95 -30.92
N HIS A 296 -28.43 -6.16 -31.75
CA HIS A 296 -28.11 -5.34 -32.92
C HIS A 296 -27.84 -6.24 -34.13
N ASP A 297 -28.34 -5.89 -35.31
CA ASP A 297 -28.05 -6.64 -36.54
C ASP A 297 -26.60 -6.43 -37.00
N SER A 298 -25.90 -7.51 -37.37
CA SER A 298 -24.57 -7.42 -37.95
C SER A 298 -24.61 -6.79 -39.34
N ASN A 299 -24.12 -5.55 -39.45
CA ASN A 299 -23.88 -4.86 -40.72
C ASN A 299 -22.83 -5.55 -41.62
N HIS A 300 -22.15 -6.60 -41.16
CA HIS A 300 -21.23 -7.41 -41.97
C HIS A 300 -21.87 -8.73 -42.43
N ASP A 301 -22.21 -8.80 -43.73
CA ASP A 301 -22.27 -9.95 -44.67
C ASP A 301 -22.92 -11.28 -44.25
N ASN A 302 -23.50 -11.42 -43.07
CA ASN A 302 -24.10 -12.67 -42.59
C ASN A 302 -25.50 -12.51 -41.95
N GLY A 303 -25.99 -11.27 -41.78
CA GLY A 303 -27.35 -11.01 -41.25
C GLY A 303 -27.62 -11.63 -39.87
N ARG A 304 -26.58 -11.81 -39.05
CA ARG A 304 -26.70 -12.42 -37.72
C ARG A 304 -26.99 -11.34 -36.67
N PRO A 305 -27.94 -11.57 -35.74
CA PRO A 305 -28.05 -10.73 -34.56
C PRO A 305 -26.82 -10.91 -33.66
N ILE A 306 -26.29 -9.80 -33.16
CA ILE A 306 -25.25 -9.72 -32.13
C ILE A 306 -25.93 -9.27 -30.83
N LEU A 307 -25.54 -9.84 -29.69
CA LEU A 307 -26.12 -9.55 -28.38
C LEU A 307 -25.09 -8.83 -27.50
N ASP A 308 -25.11 -7.50 -27.52
CA ASP A 308 -24.29 -6.70 -26.61
C ASP A 308 -24.82 -6.84 -25.18
N VAL A 309 -24.00 -7.36 -24.24
CA VAL A 309 -24.32 -7.49 -22.82
C VAL A 309 -23.51 -6.47 -22.02
N LYS A 310 -24.07 -5.26 -21.91
CA LYS A 310 -23.46 -4.12 -21.22
C LYS A 310 -23.66 -4.28 -19.70
N SER A 311 -22.58 -4.54 -18.97
CA SER A 311 -22.55 -4.85 -17.54
C SER A 311 -21.97 -3.67 -16.74
N ARG A 312 -22.81 -2.80 -16.19
CA ARG A 312 -22.35 -1.68 -15.36
C ARG A 312 -22.15 -2.13 -13.92
N CYS A 313 -20.92 -2.19 -13.43
CA CYS A 313 -20.60 -2.72 -12.10
C CYS A 313 -20.30 -1.62 -11.09
N ASN A 314 -21.01 -1.64 -9.96
CA ASN A 314 -20.79 -0.77 -8.82
C ASN A 314 -19.93 -1.49 -7.79
N VAL A 315 -18.71 -1.00 -7.56
CA VAL A 315 -17.86 -1.45 -6.46
C VAL A 315 -17.89 -0.38 -5.36
N SER A 316 -18.19 -0.81 -4.14
CA SER A 316 -18.28 0.07 -2.97
C SER A 316 -17.61 -0.57 -1.75
N ALA A 317 -16.69 0.16 -1.14
CA ALA A 317 -16.03 -0.20 0.11
C ALA A 317 -16.65 0.55 1.28
N SER A 318 -16.80 -0.12 2.43
CA SER A 318 -17.48 0.44 3.61
C SER A 318 -17.02 -0.23 4.91
N GLY A 319 -17.41 0.34 6.06
CA GLY A 319 -17.10 -0.18 7.39
C GLY A 319 -16.09 0.67 8.18
N SER A 320 -15.96 0.39 9.48
CA SER A 320 -15.13 1.17 10.40
C SER A 320 -13.63 1.05 10.13
N LEU A 321 -13.16 -0.13 9.69
CA LEU A 321 -11.75 -0.35 9.33
C LEU A 321 -11.35 0.39 8.05
N TYR A 322 -12.28 0.54 7.11
CA TYR A 322 -12.10 1.35 5.88
C TYR A 322 -11.97 2.85 6.21
N ILE A 323 -12.85 3.37 7.06
CA ILE A 323 -12.79 4.76 7.53
C ILE A 323 -11.48 5.01 8.29
N LEU A 324 -11.05 4.07 9.15
CA LEU A 324 -9.76 4.17 9.86
C LEU A 324 -8.57 4.24 8.89
N MET A 325 -8.54 3.42 7.83
CA MET A 325 -7.49 3.46 6.81
C MET A 325 -7.41 4.86 6.16
N ILE A 326 -8.54 5.40 5.70
CA ILE A 326 -8.62 6.73 5.07
C ILE A 326 -8.15 7.83 6.05
N LEU A 327 -8.53 7.76 7.32
CA LEU A 327 -8.11 8.73 8.35
C LEU A 327 -6.61 8.65 8.65
N VAL A 328 -6.03 7.44 8.72
CA VAL A 328 -4.58 7.25 8.92
C VAL A 328 -3.80 7.78 7.71
N ASP A 329 -4.22 7.46 6.49
CA ASP A 329 -3.55 7.91 5.26
C ASP A 329 -3.66 9.44 5.07
N LEU A 330 -4.82 10.03 5.36
CA LEU A 330 -5.01 11.48 5.39
C LEU A 330 -4.10 12.14 6.45
N THR A 331 -3.99 11.54 7.64
CA THR A 331 -3.10 12.05 8.71
C THR A 331 -1.64 11.99 8.30
N LEU A 332 -1.20 10.88 7.68
CA LEU A 332 0.15 10.74 7.13
C LEU A 332 0.42 11.77 6.01
N LEU A 333 -0.51 11.98 5.09
CA LEU A 333 -0.40 12.97 4.03
C LEU A 333 -0.30 14.40 4.58
N VAL A 334 -1.15 14.78 5.55
CA VAL A 334 -1.08 16.10 6.19
C VAL A 334 0.25 16.28 6.94
N LEU A 335 0.72 15.27 7.67
CA LEU A 335 2.02 15.33 8.33
C LEU A 335 3.16 15.47 7.30
N ASN A 336 3.16 14.67 6.23
CA ASN A 336 4.15 14.73 5.15
C ASN A 336 4.18 16.13 4.50
N MET A 337 3.01 16.69 4.18
CA MET A 337 2.88 18.03 3.60
C MET A 337 3.33 19.14 4.56
N CYS A 338 2.93 19.11 5.83
CA CYS A 338 3.41 20.07 6.84
C CYS A 338 4.93 19.99 7.03
N SER A 339 5.51 18.79 6.96
CA SER A 339 6.96 18.56 7.08
C SER A 339 7.72 19.09 5.86
N LEU A 340 7.22 18.83 4.65
CA LEU A 340 7.79 19.35 3.40
C LEU A 340 7.65 20.88 3.32
N ALA A 341 6.52 21.44 3.77
CA ALA A 341 6.32 22.88 3.92
C ALA A 341 7.28 23.51 4.94
N GLN A 342 7.60 22.83 6.05
CA GLN A 342 8.60 23.29 7.01
C GLN A 342 10.01 23.30 6.40
N ILE A 343 10.42 22.23 5.71
CA ILE A 343 11.75 22.16 5.07
C ILE A 343 11.85 23.19 3.94
N SER A 344 10.89 23.25 3.03
CA SER A 344 10.91 24.21 1.91
C SER A 344 10.89 25.68 2.37
N ARG A 345 10.13 26.03 3.42
CA ARG A 345 10.15 27.37 4.03
C ARG A 345 11.50 27.73 4.67
N LEU A 346 12.29 26.74 5.08
CA LEU A 346 13.58 26.96 5.72
C LEU A 346 14.77 26.82 4.77
N MET A 347 14.65 26.03 3.70
CA MET A 347 15.74 25.74 2.76
C MET A 347 15.54 26.41 1.39
N LEU A 348 14.36 26.31 0.75
CA LEU A 348 14.12 26.99 -0.53
C LEU A 348 13.89 28.49 -0.37
N TRP A 349 13.12 28.92 0.63
CA TRP A 349 12.78 30.35 0.77
C TRP A 349 13.99 31.29 0.93
N PRO A 350 15.08 30.92 1.66
CA PRO A 350 16.32 31.70 1.65
C PRO A 350 17.04 31.70 0.30
N LEU A 351 17.00 30.58 -0.45
CA LEU A 351 17.63 30.45 -1.78
C LEU A 351 16.85 31.19 -2.88
N TRP A 352 15.54 31.33 -2.75
CA TRP A 352 14.68 32.03 -3.72
C TRP A 352 14.77 33.55 -3.62
N LYS A 353 15.03 34.09 -2.43
CA LYS A 353 15.19 35.55 -2.23
C LYS A 353 16.28 36.19 -3.12
N PRO A 354 17.53 35.71 -3.16
CA PRO A 354 18.58 36.30 -4.01
C PRO A 354 18.39 36.01 -5.52
N LEU A 355 17.49 35.09 -5.91
CA LEU A 355 17.13 34.89 -7.32
C LEU A 355 16.13 35.96 -7.82
N ILE A 356 15.29 36.48 -6.92
CA ILE A 356 14.27 37.50 -7.24
C ILE A 356 14.83 38.91 -6.99
N ALA A 357 15.72 39.07 -6.01
CA ALA A 357 16.50 40.28 -5.78
C ALA A 357 17.75 40.31 -6.67
N SER A 358 17.55 40.56 -7.97
CA SER A 358 18.64 40.73 -8.93
C SER A 358 19.46 42.00 -8.67
N GLU A 359 20.78 41.88 -8.81
CA GLU A 359 21.81 42.92 -8.68
C GLU A 359 22.06 43.46 -7.25
N TYR A 360 23.29 43.95 -7.02
CA TYR A 360 23.80 44.51 -5.75
C TYR A 360 23.90 43.59 -4.51
N GLN A 361 24.59 42.44 -4.63
CA GLN A 361 25.72 42.05 -3.75
C GLN A 361 26.25 40.63 -4.10
N PHE A 362 27.37 40.56 -4.82
CA PHE A 362 27.94 39.28 -5.31
C PHE A 362 29.26 38.87 -4.64
N SER A 363 29.66 39.52 -3.54
CA SER A 363 31.01 39.43 -2.96
C SER A 363 31.08 39.22 -1.45
N SER A 364 29.95 39.08 -0.74
CA SER A 364 29.94 38.70 0.68
C SER A 364 28.62 38.02 1.08
N VAL A 365 28.70 37.15 2.10
CA VAL A 365 27.57 36.37 2.67
C VAL A 365 26.97 35.32 1.71
N SER A 366 27.78 34.33 1.32
CA SER A 366 27.29 33.02 0.81
C SER A 366 26.72 32.13 1.92
N THR A 367 27.08 32.40 3.17
CA THR A 367 26.63 31.63 4.34
C THR A 367 25.18 31.94 4.68
N SER A 368 24.36 30.89 4.75
CA SER A 368 23.03 30.96 5.34
C SER A 368 23.12 31.42 6.82
N LYS A 369 22.01 31.90 7.41
CA LYS A 369 21.95 32.26 8.84
C LYS A 369 22.26 31.10 9.82
N CYS A 370 22.41 29.88 9.31
CA CYS A 370 22.77 28.68 10.07
C CYS A 370 24.20 28.18 9.78
N GLY A 371 25.00 28.89 8.97
CA GLY A 371 26.41 28.59 8.69
C GLY A 371 26.69 27.71 7.46
N PHE A 372 25.68 27.02 6.94
CA PHE A 372 25.80 26.11 5.79
C PHE A 372 25.80 26.84 4.44
N GLU A 373 26.50 26.27 3.47
CA GLU A 373 26.47 26.67 2.05
C GLU A 373 25.30 26.02 1.29
N VAL A 374 25.02 26.49 0.08
CA VAL A 374 23.96 25.93 -0.79
C VAL A 374 24.16 24.44 -1.07
N GLU A 375 25.42 23.99 -1.13
CA GLU A 375 25.79 22.62 -1.49
C GLU A 375 25.55 21.62 -0.33
N ASP A 376 25.51 22.09 0.92
CA ASP A 376 25.20 21.28 2.10
C ASP A 376 23.71 20.90 2.21
N TYR A 377 22.85 21.55 1.41
CA TYR A 377 21.40 21.37 1.42
C TYR A 377 20.88 20.35 0.41
N PHE A 378 21.73 19.78 -0.45
CA PHE A 378 21.31 18.69 -1.33
C PHE A 378 20.75 17.51 -0.54
N GLN A 379 19.75 16.83 -1.10
CA GLN A 379 19.02 15.69 -0.53
C GLN A 379 18.20 15.99 0.74
N THR A 380 18.22 17.21 1.28
CA THR A 380 17.48 17.56 2.51
C THR A 380 15.95 17.45 2.37
N LEU A 381 15.42 17.66 1.15
CA LEU A 381 14.00 17.51 0.84
C LEU A 381 13.54 16.04 0.85
N GLN A 382 14.44 15.10 0.59
CA GLN A 382 14.12 13.66 0.56
C GLN A 382 13.98 13.06 1.98
N VAL A 383 14.28 13.83 3.03
CA VAL A 383 14.37 13.32 4.41
C VAL A 383 12.97 13.07 4.99
N GLY A 384 12.41 11.89 4.71
CA GLY A 384 11.15 11.40 5.27
C GLY A 384 11.17 11.24 6.80
N MET A 385 9.99 11.04 7.38
CA MET A 385 9.78 11.03 8.85
C MET A 385 9.78 9.63 9.49
N LEU A 386 10.29 8.61 8.80
CA LEU A 386 10.37 7.19 9.25
C LEU A 386 11.32 6.94 10.46
N ARG A 387 11.62 8.00 11.22
CA ARG A 387 12.35 8.01 12.50
C ARG A 387 11.53 8.60 13.66
N SER A 388 10.35 9.19 13.39
CA SER A 388 9.39 9.57 14.42
C SER A 388 8.56 8.36 14.83
N SER A 389 8.44 8.10 16.13
CA SER A 389 7.63 7.01 16.68
C SER A 389 6.17 7.06 16.23
N VAL A 390 5.55 8.25 16.25
CA VAL A 390 4.15 8.45 15.84
C VAL A 390 3.96 8.15 14.36
N VAL A 391 4.86 8.64 13.51
CA VAL A 391 4.78 8.39 12.06
C VAL A 391 5.05 6.92 11.75
N VAL A 392 6.04 6.29 12.39
CA VAL A 392 6.34 4.86 12.22
C VAL A 392 5.12 3.99 12.55
N TRP A 393 4.43 4.23 13.67
CA TRP A 393 3.21 3.49 14.01
C TRP A 393 2.08 3.72 12.99
N LEU A 394 1.84 4.97 12.59
CA LEU A 394 0.83 5.29 11.57
C LEU A 394 1.16 4.64 10.21
N THR A 395 2.42 4.65 9.78
CA THR A 395 2.86 4.00 8.54
C THR A 395 2.70 2.48 8.61
N VAL A 396 3.09 1.83 9.71
CA VAL A 396 2.88 0.37 9.89
C VAL A 396 1.38 0.03 9.80
N ILE A 397 0.52 0.81 10.48
CA ILE A 397 -0.94 0.62 10.41
C ILE A 397 -1.46 0.84 8.99
N SER A 398 -1.08 1.94 8.33
CA SER A 398 -1.45 2.24 6.93
C SER A 398 -1.11 1.08 5.98
N ARG A 399 0.13 0.56 6.05
CA ARG A 399 0.59 -0.50 5.14
C ARG A 399 -0.09 -1.85 5.42
N LEU A 400 -0.33 -2.19 6.69
CA LEU A 400 -1.10 -3.40 7.04
C LEU A 400 -2.57 -3.30 6.59
N LEU A 401 -3.25 -2.16 6.83
CA LEU A 401 -4.63 -1.95 6.38
C LEU A 401 -4.74 -1.93 4.84
N THR A 402 -3.78 -1.30 4.16
CA THR A 402 -3.72 -1.25 2.69
C THR A 402 -3.50 -2.65 2.10
N TRP A 403 -2.80 -3.56 2.80
CA TRP A 403 -2.64 -4.95 2.36
C TRP A 403 -3.96 -5.74 2.37
N ILE A 404 -4.83 -5.52 3.38
CA ILE A 404 -6.19 -6.10 3.39
C ILE A 404 -6.99 -5.59 2.18
N TYR A 405 -6.89 -4.30 1.88
CA TYR A 405 -7.60 -3.67 0.75
C TYR A 405 -7.10 -4.15 -0.62
N MET A 406 -5.81 -4.46 -0.76
CA MET A 406 -5.18 -4.90 -2.01
C MET A 406 -5.74 -6.22 -2.56
N ILE A 407 -5.94 -7.23 -1.71
CA ILE A 407 -6.24 -8.60 -2.15
C ILE A 407 -7.62 -8.71 -2.84
N PRO A 408 -8.73 -8.19 -2.28
CA PRO A 408 -10.02 -8.16 -2.97
C PRO A 408 -10.01 -7.28 -4.23
N SER A 409 -9.20 -6.22 -4.23
CA SER A 409 -9.14 -5.27 -5.34
C SER A 409 -8.34 -5.81 -6.53
N ALA A 410 -7.33 -6.66 -6.30
CA ALA A 410 -6.58 -7.33 -7.37
C ALA A 410 -7.46 -8.21 -8.27
N HIS A 411 -8.47 -8.90 -7.71
CA HIS A 411 -9.44 -9.67 -8.48
C HIS A 411 -10.36 -8.77 -9.34
N LEU A 412 -10.72 -7.58 -8.86
CA LEU A 412 -11.46 -6.60 -9.68
C LEU A 412 -10.62 -6.09 -10.86
N TRP A 413 -9.31 -6.02 -10.70
CA TRP A 413 -8.37 -5.59 -11.76
C TRP A 413 -7.93 -6.73 -12.70
N SER A 414 -8.17 -8.00 -12.36
CA SER A 414 -7.98 -9.15 -13.27
C SER A 414 -9.21 -9.39 -14.16
N ASP A 415 -10.42 -9.22 -13.61
CA ASP A 415 -11.67 -9.60 -14.27
C ASP A 415 -12.29 -8.47 -15.10
N GLY A 416 -12.04 -7.21 -14.73
CA GLY A 416 -12.29 -6.05 -15.61
C GLY A 416 -11.00 -5.62 -16.28
N ASN A 417 -11.07 -5.23 -17.56
CA ASN A 417 -9.93 -4.80 -18.40
C ASN A 417 -9.35 -3.41 -17.99
N PHE A 418 -9.04 -3.25 -16.70
CA PHE A 418 -8.57 -2.04 -16.07
C PHE A 418 -7.03 -1.95 -16.13
N ASN A 419 -6.49 -1.45 -17.25
CA ASN A 419 -5.07 -1.13 -17.40
C ASN A 419 -4.52 -0.22 -16.26
N ALA A 420 -5.39 0.57 -15.61
CA ALA A 420 -5.05 1.40 -14.44
C ALA A 420 -4.91 0.60 -13.13
N GLY A 421 -5.60 -0.54 -13.01
CA GLY A 421 -5.65 -1.40 -11.83
C GLY A 421 -4.30 -2.08 -11.56
N THR A 422 -3.75 -2.78 -12.56
CA THR A 422 -2.41 -3.39 -12.49
C THR A 422 -1.32 -2.37 -12.15
N VAL A 423 -1.42 -1.14 -12.68
CA VAL A 423 -0.49 -0.05 -12.35
C VAL A 423 -0.67 0.42 -10.91
N HIS A 424 -1.89 0.51 -10.38
CA HIS A 424 -2.08 0.81 -8.96
C HIS A 424 -1.59 -0.34 -8.06
N ALA A 425 -1.82 -1.59 -8.44
CA ALA A 425 -1.32 -2.76 -7.72
C ALA A 425 0.20 -2.72 -7.52
N LEU A 426 0.94 -2.47 -8.61
CA LEU A 426 2.40 -2.34 -8.58
C LEU A 426 2.87 -1.15 -7.72
N LEU A 427 2.22 0.02 -7.84
CA LEU A 427 2.57 1.20 -7.03
C LEU A 427 2.28 1.01 -5.54
N THR A 428 1.24 0.28 -5.18
CA THR A 428 0.93 -0.08 -3.79
C THR A 428 1.89 -1.16 -3.28
N LEU A 429 2.30 -2.11 -4.12
CA LEU A 429 3.34 -3.09 -3.81
C LEU A 429 4.72 -2.43 -3.57
N PHE A 430 5.08 -1.38 -4.32
CA PHE A 430 6.33 -0.64 -4.09
C PHE A 430 6.43 -0.12 -2.65
N ARG A 431 5.32 0.33 -2.06
CA ARG A 431 5.25 0.92 -0.71
C ARG A 431 5.54 -0.08 0.43
N VAL A 432 5.77 -1.37 0.13
CA VAL A 432 6.38 -2.34 1.05
C VAL A 432 7.77 -1.89 1.51
N TYR A 433 8.50 -1.07 0.73
CA TYR A 433 9.80 -0.52 1.16
C TYR A 433 9.72 0.25 2.49
N ASP A 434 8.57 0.86 2.82
CA ASP A 434 8.39 1.60 4.09
C ASP A 434 8.57 0.65 5.29
N LEU A 435 7.95 -0.54 5.23
CA LEU A 435 8.06 -1.57 6.26
C LEU A 435 9.50 -2.10 6.36
N VAL A 436 10.15 -2.37 5.22
CA VAL A 436 11.56 -2.80 5.17
C VAL A 436 12.47 -1.75 5.82
N THR A 437 12.26 -0.47 5.49
CA THR A 437 13.03 0.66 6.05
C THR A 437 12.81 0.82 7.55
N ILE A 438 11.58 0.64 8.03
CA ILE A 438 11.24 0.65 9.46
C ILE A 438 11.93 -0.51 10.19
N CYS A 439 11.84 -1.74 9.67
CA CYS A 439 12.51 -2.90 10.24
C CYS A 439 14.04 -2.73 10.30
N VAL A 440 14.67 -2.23 9.23
CA VAL A 440 16.11 -1.95 9.18
C VAL A 440 16.50 -0.87 10.20
N ASN A 441 15.72 0.20 10.35
CA ASN A 441 15.95 1.22 11.39
C ASN A 441 15.86 0.61 12.80
N ILE A 442 14.84 -0.21 13.09
CA ILE A 442 14.63 -0.83 14.42
C ILE A 442 15.77 -1.81 14.76
N ILE A 443 16.16 -2.68 13.82
CA ILE A 443 17.29 -3.61 14.00
C ILE A 443 18.59 -2.82 14.24
N TRP A 444 18.82 -1.75 13.48
CA TRP A 444 20.01 -0.93 13.64
C TRP A 444 20.04 -0.14 14.96
N ASP A 445 18.93 0.50 15.34
CA ASP A 445 18.82 1.23 16.61
C ASP A 445 18.96 0.29 17.83
N THR A 446 18.60 -1.00 17.67
CA THR A 446 18.92 -2.06 18.65
C THR A 446 20.43 -2.34 18.72
N ILE A 447 21.12 -2.48 17.58
CA ILE A 447 22.58 -2.69 17.54
C ILE A 447 23.34 -1.51 18.17
N VAL A 448 22.92 -0.27 17.89
CA VAL A 448 23.49 0.95 18.50
C VAL A 448 23.32 0.92 20.02
N SER A 449 22.18 0.43 20.53
CA SER A 449 21.95 0.33 21.99
C SER A 449 22.84 -0.70 22.70
N ILE A 450 23.44 -1.64 21.96
CA ILE A 450 24.38 -2.65 22.49
C ILE A 450 25.83 -2.12 22.47
N SER A 451 26.25 -1.42 21.42
CA SER A 451 27.62 -0.90 21.30
C SER A 451 27.73 0.31 20.36
N GLU A 452 27.63 1.51 20.95
CA GLU A 452 27.68 2.78 20.22
C GLU A 452 28.99 2.98 19.43
N ASP A 453 30.15 2.76 20.05
CA ASP A 453 31.47 2.90 19.42
C ASP A 453 31.62 2.03 18.17
N SER A 454 31.20 0.77 18.26
CA SER A 454 31.26 -0.21 17.17
C SER A 454 30.29 0.15 16.05
N ALA A 455 29.09 0.63 16.40
CA ALA A 455 28.09 1.11 15.44
C ALA A 455 28.58 2.38 14.73
N LEU A 456 29.22 3.33 15.43
CA LEU A 456 29.81 4.53 14.85
C LEU A 456 30.94 4.19 13.88
N ALA A 457 31.84 3.27 14.25
CA ALA A 457 32.91 2.79 13.37
C ALA A 457 32.35 2.12 12.10
N PHE A 458 31.32 1.29 12.25
CA PHE A 458 30.62 0.63 11.15
C PHE A 458 29.96 1.64 10.19
N VAL A 459 29.28 2.65 10.73
CA VAL A 459 28.54 3.69 9.98
C VAL A 459 29.44 4.77 9.38
N ARG A 460 30.71 4.85 9.81
CA ARG A 460 31.76 5.58 9.08
C ARG A 460 32.29 4.79 7.86
N GLN A 461 32.34 3.46 7.95
CA GLN A 461 32.82 2.59 6.86
C GLN A 461 31.71 2.14 5.89
N THR A 462 30.43 2.35 6.24
CA THR A 462 29.27 2.06 5.37
C THR A 462 28.26 3.20 5.33
N TYR A 463 27.57 3.31 4.20
CA TYR A 463 26.32 4.03 4.08
C TYR A 463 25.40 3.31 3.09
N ILE A 464 24.10 3.48 3.30
CA ILE A 464 23.05 3.07 2.36
C ILE A 464 22.06 4.22 2.20
N THR A 465 21.74 4.52 0.95
CA THR A 465 20.68 5.47 0.61
C THR A 465 19.31 4.79 0.73
N PRO A 466 18.25 5.52 1.15
CA PRO A 466 16.89 4.99 1.10
C PRO A 466 16.48 4.47 -0.28
N LEU A 467 16.99 5.08 -1.36
CA LEU A 467 16.71 4.65 -2.74
C LEU A 467 17.24 3.23 -3.04
N GLU A 468 18.40 2.85 -2.49
CA GLU A 468 18.91 1.48 -2.61
C GLU A 468 18.01 0.48 -1.86
N ILE A 469 17.49 0.86 -0.68
CA ILE A 469 16.51 0.04 0.05
C ILE A 469 15.20 -0.08 -0.75
N THR A 470 14.73 1.00 -1.38
CA THR A 470 13.53 0.93 -2.25
C THR A 470 13.77 0.04 -3.46
N ALA A 471 14.94 0.13 -4.12
CA ALA A 471 15.27 -0.68 -5.28
C ALA A 471 15.35 -2.18 -4.94
N ILE A 472 16.01 -2.54 -3.83
CA ILE A 472 16.08 -3.92 -3.34
C ILE A 472 14.67 -4.45 -2.98
N SER A 473 13.88 -3.65 -2.27
CA SER A 473 12.51 -4.02 -1.87
C SER A 473 11.59 -4.23 -3.08
N ILE A 474 11.66 -3.34 -4.08
CA ILE A 474 10.88 -3.43 -5.32
C ILE A 474 11.31 -4.66 -6.13
N PHE A 475 12.61 -4.89 -6.31
CA PHE A 475 13.12 -6.07 -7.02
C PHE A 475 12.63 -7.37 -6.38
N ILE A 476 12.66 -7.47 -5.05
CA ILE A 476 12.21 -8.66 -4.32
C ILE A 476 10.70 -8.81 -4.35
N ALA A 477 9.93 -7.72 -4.24
CA ALA A 477 8.49 -7.76 -4.36
C ALA A 477 8.04 -8.24 -5.76
N VAL A 478 8.70 -7.78 -6.83
CA VAL A 478 8.45 -8.24 -8.21
C VAL A 478 8.91 -9.69 -8.42
N ALA A 479 10.07 -10.10 -7.90
CA ALA A 479 10.50 -11.49 -7.97
C ALA A 479 9.57 -12.44 -7.19
N SER A 480 8.97 -11.93 -6.12
CA SER A 480 7.98 -12.63 -5.29
C SER A 480 6.57 -12.63 -5.88
N ASP A 481 6.33 -12.04 -7.05
CA ASP A 481 5.05 -12.12 -7.76
C ASP A 481 4.64 -13.58 -8.01
N SER A 482 5.62 -14.47 -8.20
CA SER A 482 5.41 -15.94 -8.24
C SER A 482 4.79 -16.54 -6.96
N MET A 483 4.87 -15.87 -5.80
CA MET A 483 4.24 -16.25 -4.53
C MET A 483 2.96 -15.45 -4.23
N ILE A 484 2.84 -14.21 -4.71
CA ILE A 484 1.66 -13.36 -4.47
C ILE A 484 0.57 -13.59 -5.53
N GLY A 485 0.97 -13.84 -6.79
CA GLY A 485 0.09 -14.19 -7.91
C GLY A 485 -0.87 -15.35 -7.60
N PRO A 486 -0.42 -16.46 -7.00
CA PRO A 486 -1.33 -17.50 -6.47
C PRO A 486 -2.31 -16.98 -5.42
N LEU A 487 -1.94 -16.03 -4.54
CA LEU A 487 -2.86 -15.41 -3.58
C LEU A 487 -3.84 -14.39 -4.20
N PHE A 488 -3.58 -13.91 -5.42
CA PHE A 488 -4.54 -13.15 -6.21
C PHE A 488 -5.44 -14.07 -7.06
N ASN A 489 -4.86 -15.08 -7.73
CA ASN A 489 -5.56 -16.01 -8.64
C ASN A 489 -6.36 -17.10 -7.88
N GLU A 490 -5.90 -17.52 -6.71
CA GLU A 490 -6.62 -18.35 -5.73
C GLU A 490 -7.20 -17.48 -4.59
N GLY A 491 -7.34 -16.17 -4.83
CA GLY A 491 -7.93 -15.18 -3.92
C GLY A 491 -9.32 -15.61 -3.39
N PRO A 492 -9.75 -15.07 -2.24
CA PRO A 492 -10.41 -15.86 -1.19
C PRO A 492 -11.81 -16.43 -1.49
N GLY A 493 -11.85 -17.47 -2.33
CA GLY A 493 -12.80 -18.57 -2.20
C GLY A 493 -14.12 -18.43 -2.94
N ARG A 494 -14.08 -18.69 -4.26
CA ARG A 494 -15.19 -19.23 -5.06
C ARG A 494 -16.52 -18.47 -4.93
N GLN A 495 -16.50 -17.19 -5.31
CA GLN A 495 -17.75 -16.52 -5.75
C GLN A 495 -18.04 -16.87 -7.22
N LEU A 496 -17.01 -17.22 -8.01
CA LEU A 496 -17.15 -17.96 -9.26
C LEU A 496 -16.98 -19.47 -9.00
N LEU A 497 -18.00 -20.26 -9.32
CA LEU A 497 -17.90 -21.72 -9.42
C LEU A 497 -17.42 -22.08 -10.81
N ILE A 498 -16.31 -22.83 -10.88
CA ILE A 498 -15.75 -23.40 -12.10
C ILE A 498 -16.10 -24.88 -12.12
N ASP A 499 -17.00 -25.29 -13.01
CA ASP A 499 -17.34 -26.69 -13.24
C ASP A 499 -16.63 -27.20 -14.50
N ARG A 500 -15.85 -28.28 -14.34
CA ARG A 500 -15.14 -28.99 -15.41
C ARG A 500 -15.63 -30.44 -15.58
N SER A 501 -16.81 -30.74 -15.04
CA SER A 501 -17.27 -32.10 -14.78
C SER A 501 -18.72 -32.37 -15.19
N SER A 502 -19.62 -31.37 -15.20
CA SER A 502 -20.99 -31.56 -15.69
C SER A 502 -21.09 -31.69 -17.21
N PHE A 503 -20.07 -31.26 -17.97
CA PHE A 503 -20.02 -31.34 -19.44
C PHE A 503 -18.63 -31.78 -19.89
N GLU A 504 -18.54 -32.63 -20.92
CA GLU A 504 -17.28 -33.25 -21.34
C GLU A 504 -16.31 -32.29 -22.04
N SER A 505 -16.83 -31.29 -22.75
CA SER A 505 -16.08 -30.47 -23.71
C SER A 505 -15.94 -28.99 -23.35
N ALA A 506 -16.59 -28.53 -22.28
CA ALA A 506 -16.66 -27.11 -21.94
C ALA A 506 -16.68 -26.88 -20.42
N THR A 507 -15.98 -25.84 -19.96
CA THR A 507 -15.95 -25.46 -18.54
C THR A 507 -16.98 -24.38 -18.25
N ALA A 508 -17.93 -24.69 -17.37
CA ALA A 508 -19.02 -23.79 -17.01
C ALA A 508 -18.61 -22.88 -15.85
N TYR A 509 -18.89 -21.58 -15.98
CA TYR A 509 -18.73 -20.59 -14.92
C TYR A 509 -20.10 -20.21 -14.34
N SER A 510 -20.18 -19.84 -13.06
CA SER A 510 -21.42 -19.33 -12.44
C SER A 510 -21.17 -18.53 -11.16
N ASN A 511 -22.00 -17.51 -10.91
CA ASN A 511 -21.96 -16.73 -9.67
C ASN A 511 -22.63 -17.50 -8.51
N THR A 512 -21.90 -17.79 -7.44
CA THR A 512 -22.31 -18.74 -6.41
C THR A 512 -22.17 -18.25 -4.98
N PHE A 513 -23.01 -18.80 -4.09
CA PHE A 513 -23.03 -18.43 -2.69
C PHE A 513 -21.85 -19.06 -1.91
N SER A 514 -20.77 -18.30 -1.71
CA SER A 514 -19.69 -18.69 -0.79
C SER A 514 -20.15 -18.56 0.67
N SER A 515 -20.39 -19.69 1.33
CA SER A 515 -20.83 -19.75 2.74
C SER A 515 -19.67 -19.65 3.75
N ARG A 516 -18.43 -19.38 3.30
CA ARG A 516 -17.22 -19.44 4.13
C ARG A 516 -17.12 -18.18 5.01
N LYS A 517 -17.32 -18.32 6.32
CA LYS A 517 -16.89 -17.30 7.28
C LYS A 517 -15.36 -17.31 7.37
N TYR A 518 -14.73 -16.15 7.22
CA TYR A 518 -13.31 -15.96 7.45
C TYR A 518 -12.94 -16.36 8.88
N SER A 519 -11.83 -17.08 9.05
CA SER A 519 -11.36 -17.59 10.33
C SER A 519 -10.03 -16.93 10.72
N SER A 520 -9.60 -17.07 11.97
CA SER A 520 -8.31 -16.55 12.44
C SER A 520 -7.12 -17.13 11.66
N LYS A 521 -7.23 -18.38 11.18
CA LYS A 521 -6.26 -18.99 10.25
C LYS A 521 -6.14 -18.20 8.93
N THR A 522 -7.26 -17.70 8.42
CA THR A 522 -7.32 -16.98 7.14
C THR A 522 -6.64 -15.60 7.20
N LEU A 523 -6.50 -14.99 8.38
CA LEU A 523 -5.67 -13.79 8.55
C LEU A 523 -4.17 -14.10 8.48
N PHE A 524 -3.72 -15.27 8.93
CA PHE A 524 -2.33 -15.69 8.75
C PHE A 524 -2.03 -15.96 7.27
N GLU A 525 -2.93 -16.68 6.58
CA GLU A 525 -2.87 -16.91 5.13
C GLU A 525 -2.78 -15.58 4.35
N LEU A 526 -3.58 -14.57 4.73
CA LEU A 526 -3.60 -13.23 4.12
C LEU A 526 -2.27 -12.46 4.28
N TYR A 527 -1.63 -12.52 5.45
CA TYR A 527 -0.44 -11.73 5.78
C TYR A 527 0.90 -12.46 5.56
N TYR A 528 0.90 -13.79 5.43
CA TYR A 528 2.07 -14.59 5.11
C TYR A 528 2.91 -14.07 3.92
N PRO A 529 2.33 -13.70 2.74
CA PRO A 529 3.09 -13.09 1.65
C PRO A 529 3.78 -11.76 2.03
N LEU A 530 3.10 -10.87 2.76
CA LEU A 530 3.66 -9.58 3.20
C LEU A 530 4.82 -9.79 4.18
N MET A 531 4.67 -10.71 5.13
CA MET A 531 5.71 -11.04 6.10
C MET A 531 6.93 -11.69 5.42
N THR A 532 6.69 -12.57 4.43
CA THR A 532 7.74 -13.25 3.67
C THR A 532 8.53 -12.28 2.79
N THR A 533 7.84 -11.45 2.01
CA THR A 533 8.48 -10.42 1.16
C THR A 533 9.25 -9.39 1.97
N THR A 534 8.67 -8.89 3.07
CA THR A 534 9.36 -7.96 3.98
C THR A 534 10.57 -8.63 4.64
N GLY A 535 10.44 -9.87 5.11
CA GLY A 535 11.53 -10.62 5.75
C GLY A 535 12.71 -10.89 4.82
N ILE A 536 12.44 -11.36 3.59
CA ILE A 536 13.48 -11.57 2.56
C ILE A 536 14.15 -10.23 2.22
N SER A 537 13.39 -9.14 2.06
CA SER A 537 13.93 -7.81 1.79
C SER A 537 14.85 -7.30 2.90
N VAL A 538 14.48 -7.49 4.17
CA VAL A 538 15.33 -7.12 5.33
C VAL A 538 16.61 -7.95 5.36
N LEU A 539 16.54 -9.26 5.09
CA LEU A 539 17.71 -10.15 5.04
C LEU A 539 18.68 -9.79 3.90
N THR A 540 18.18 -9.49 2.71
CA THR A 540 19.01 -9.08 1.56
C THR A 540 19.62 -7.70 1.75
N VAL A 541 18.88 -6.74 2.35
CA VAL A 541 19.46 -5.44 2.73
C VAL A 541 20.54 -5.64 3.79
N GLY A 542 20.33 -6.53 4.78
CA GLY A 542 21.35 -6.94 5.75
C GLY A 542 22.61 -7.52 5.09
N PHE A 543 22.47 -8.42 4.12
CA PHE A 543 23.59 -8.96 3.36
C PHE A 543 24.33 -7.88 2.54
N PHE A 544 23.59 -6.94 1.94
CA PHE A 544 24.17 -5.81 1.18
C PHE A 544 24.89 -4.79 2.09
N ILE A 545 24.39 -4.55 3.31
CA ILE A 545 25.08 -3.79 4.36
C ILE A 545 26.43 -4.44 4.70
N VAL A 546 26.42 -5.75 4.99
CA VAL A 546 27.62 -6.49 5.41
C VAL A 546 28.63 -6.64 4.26
N SER A 547 28.18 -6.88 3.02
CA SER A 547 29.08 -6.96 1.87
C SER A 547 29.74 -5.62 1.57
N ARG A 548 29.02 -4.49 1.68
CA ARG A 548 29.63 -3.15 1.61
C ARG A 548 30.67 -2.90 2.70
N PHE A 549 30.41 -3.32 3.94
CA PHE A 549 31.40 -3.20 5.03
C PHE A 549 32.67 -4.01 4.74
N CYS A 550 32.51 -5.27 4.34
CA CYS A 550 33.64 -6.14 3.99
C CYS A 550 34.44 -5.59 2.80
N ILE A 551 33.77 -5.12 1.75
CA ILE A 551 34.42 -4.49 0.59
C ILE A 551 35.15 -3.22 1.02
N GLY A 552 34.51 -2.31 1.76
CA GLY A 552 35.14 -1.07 2.24
C GLY A 552 36.40 -1.34 3.08
N LYS A 553 36.36 -2.37 3.94
CA LYS A 553 37.51 -2.80 4.75
C LYS A 553 38.62 -3.50 3.94
N LEU A 554 38.30 -4.08 2.78
CA LEU A 554 39.26 -4.67 1.83
C LEU A 554 39.83 -3.63 0.84
N THR A 555 39.07 -2.59 0.50
CA THR A 555 39.47 -1.55 -0.47
C THR A 555 40.08 -0.32 0.17
N GLN A 556 39.94 -0.10 1.48
CA GLN A 556 40.84 0.77 2.21
C GLN A 556 42.25 0.18 2.12
N PRO A 557 43.21 0.83 1.43
CA PRO A 557 44.58 0.36 1.46
C PRO A 557 45.09 0.47 2.90
N SER A 558 45.67 -0.62 3.40
CA SER A 558 46.49 -0.57 4.61
C SER A 558 47.77 0.23 4.31
N CYS A 559 47.63 1.56 4.22
CA CYS A 559 48.75 2.50 4.22
C CYS A 559 49.39 2.47 5.61
N SER A 560 50.20 1.43 5.83
CA SER A 560 51.11 1.31 6.96
C SER A 560 52.16 2.41 6.87
N MET A 561 51.82 3.60 7.36
CA MET A 561 52.76 4.70 7.61
C MET A 561 53.70 4.39 8.78
N HIS A 562 54.40 3.25 8.68
CA HIS A 562 55.50 2.87 9.56
C HIS A 562 56.85 3.02 8.85
N ASP A 563 56.94 2.68 7.56
CA ASP A 563 58.22 2.61 6.84
C ASP A 563 58.79 3.98 6.38
N SER A 564 58.03 5.07 6.55
CA SER A 564 58.45 6.43 6.13
C SER A 564 58.83 7.37 7.29
N ALA A 565 58.56 7.01 8.54
CA ALA A 565 58.93 7.84 9.70
C ALA A 565 60.44 7.70 10.02
N ASP A 566 60.93 6.47 10.05
CA ASP A 566 62.31 6.13 10.40
C ASP A 566 63.34 6.67 9.40
N ALA A 567 62.96 6.79 8.12
CA ALA A 567 63.77 7.42 7.08
C ALA A 567 64.09 8.89 7.42
N ILE A 568 63.10 9.66 7.87
CA ILE A 568 63.22 11.10 8.11
C ILE A 568 63.98 11.38 9.42
N GLN A 569 63.79 10.56 10.47
CA GLN A 569 64.56 10.70 11.72
C GLN A 569 66.03 10.26 11.60
N SER A 570 66.36 9.40 10.63
CA SER A 570 67.75 8.99 10.34
C SER A 570 68.61 10.13 9.76
N GLU A 571 68.01 11.03 8.98
CA GLU A 571 68.72 12.10 8.30
C GLU A 571 68.89 13.36 9.18
N ALA A 572 67.89 13.70 9.99
CA ALA A 572 67.97 14.83 10.93
C ALA A 572 69.12 14.71 11.94
N ASN A 573 69.41 13.50 12.42
CA ASN A 573 70.46 13.25 13.42
C ASN A 573 71.90 13.30 12.89
N LYS A 574 72.13 13.37 11.57
CA LYS A 574 73.48 13.45 10.99
C LYS A 574 74.02 14.88 10.88
N ASN A 575 73.15 15.88 10.89
CA ASN A 575 73.53 17.28 10.62
C ASN A 575 73.80 18.13 11.88
N LEU A 576 73.71 17.55 13.09
CA LEU A 576 73.95 18.27 14.35
C LEU A 576 75.37 18.07 14.92
N SER A 577 76.40 18.29 14.09
CA SER A 577 77.80 18.29 14.53
C SER A 577 78.61 19.32 13.73
N VAL A 578 79.58 19.98 14.40
CA VAL A 578 80.52 20.97 13.81
C VAL A 578 79.80 22.22 13.23
N LYS A 579 79.72 23.36 13.93
CA LYS A 579 80.87 24.16 14.39
C LYS A 579 80.46 25.24 15.42
N SER A 580 81.40 25.62 16.28
CA SER A 580 81.32 26.86 17.07
C SER A 580 81.93 28.05 16.32
N PHE A 581 81.44 29.26 16.57
CA PHE A 581 82.26 30.48 16.52
C PHE A 581 81.68 31.59 17.43
N ARG A 582 82.37 32.74 17.53
CA ARG A 582 82.39 33.58 18.75
C ARG A 582 82.35 35.10 18.47
N ALA A 583 81.63 35.85 19.33
CA ALA A 583 81.63 37.32 19.46
C ALA A 583 80.91 38.10 18.31
N ARG A 584 80.57 39.41 18.44
CA ARG A 584 80.87 40.41 19.49
C ARG A 584 79.84 41.57 19.55
N SER A 585 79.42 41.96 20.75
CA SER A 585 79.07 43.33 21.24
C SER A 585 78.50 44.42 20.30
N SER A 586 77.33 45.00 20.64
CA SER A 586 77.27 46.44 21.02
C SER A 586 76.01 46.86 21.82
N THR A 587 76.24 47.83 22.71
CA THR A 587 75.39 48.57 23.68
C THR A 587 74.10 49.23 23.14
N LYS A 588 73.10 49.69 23.94
CA LYS A 588 73.14 50.49 25.19
C LYS A 588 71.87 50.40 26.09
N MET A 589 72.09 50.51 27.43
CA MET A 589 71.40 51.34 28.48
C MET A 589 69.85 51.39 28.63
N LEU A 590 69.20 51.71 29.77
CA LEU A 590 69.40 51.80 31.26
C LEU A 590 68.01 52.27 31.84
N MET A 591 67.53 52.07 33.08
CA MET A 591 67.84 51.23 34.27
C MET A 591 66.64 50.24 34.47
N HIS A 592 66.14 49.71 35.61
CA HIS A 592 66.32 49.71 37.08
C HIS A 592 66.10 48.25 37.58
N SER A 593 66.65 47.71 38.68
CA SER A 593 66.98 48.15 40.06
C SER A 593 65.90 47.85 41.12
N VAL A 594 65.89 46.62 41.66
CA VAL A 594 65.86 46.26 43.10
C VAL A 594 65.97 44.71 43.25
N SER A 595 66.52 44.22 44.38
CA SER A 595 66.82 42.81 44.72
C SER A 595 66.61 42.59 46.24
N PRO A 596 66.87 41.41 46.89
CA PRO A 596 67.22 40.07 46.38
C PRO A 596 66.55 38.84 47.10
N LEU A 597 66.73 37.62 46.53
CA LEU A 597 66.80 36.29 47.18
C LEU A 597 65.57 35.73 47.99
N PRO A 598 65.52 34.43 48.34
CA PRO A 598 66.34 33.29 47.88
C PRO A 598 65.53 32.13 47.23
N SER A 599 66.24 31.19 46.61
CA SER A 599 65.70 29.93 46.09
C SER A 599 65.89 28.75 47.05
N PRO A 600 65.06 27.70 46.95
CA PRO A 600 65.44 26.35 47.36
C PRO A 600 65.56 25.41 46.14
N THR A 601 66.73 24.80 45.97
CA THR A 601 67.00 23.83 44.89
C THR A 601 66.28 22.51 45.13
N ARG A 602 65.54 21.98 44.14
CA ARG A 602 65.16 20.56 44.12
C ARG A 602 65.34 19.94 42.75
N LYS A 603 66.36 19.08 42.62
CA LYS A 603 66.44 18.08 41.55
C LYS A 603 65.33 17.05 41.77
N LEU A 604 64.77 16.48 40.69
CA LEU A 604 64.83 15.03 40.41
C LEU A 604 64.09 14.66 39.12
N ILE A 605 64.66 13.65 38.43
CA ILE A 605 64.04 12.75 37.45
C ILE A 605 63.40 13.38 36.20
N VAL A 606 64.05 13.12 35.06
CA VAL A 606 63.41 13.06 33.75
C VAL A 606 62.85 11.65 33.59
N ASP A 607 61.53 11.50 33.60
CA ASP A 607 60.84 10.27 33.13
C ASP A 607 60.24 10.55 31.74
N SER A 608 61.07 10.37 30.71
CA SER A 608 60.70 10.56 29.31
C SER A 608 59.86 9.40 28.79
N SER A 609 58.61 9.30 29.25
CA SER A 609 57.63 8.37 28.70
C SER A 609 57.05 8.92 27.38
N MET A 610 57.57 8.44 26.24
CA MET A 610 57.01 8.75 24.92
C MET A 610 55.66 8.04 24.73
N LEU A 611 54.59 8.65 25.24
CA LEU A 611 53.23 8.25 24.92
C LEU A 611 52.88 8.62 23.48
N SER A 612 52.44 7.61 22.71
CA SER A 612 52.14 7.76 21.29
C SER A 612 51.05 8.80 21.01
N ALA A 613 51.39 9.83 20.24
CA ALA A 613 50.44 10.84 19.76
C ALA A 613 49.47 10.28 18.70
N SER A 614 49.83 9.22 17.97
CA SER A 614 48.99 8.66 16.89
C SER A 614 47.76 7.90 17.43
N THR A 615 47.77 7.49 18.70
CA THR A 615 46.62 6.84 19.34
C THR A 615 45.55 7.83 19.81
N TRP A 616 45.90 9.12 19.96
CA TRP A 616 44.99 10.15 20.47
C TRP A 616 44.03 10.67 19.39
N THR A 617 44.49 10.90 18.16
CA THR A 617 43.66 11.43 17.06
C THR A 617 42.48 10.50 16.73
N ASN A 618 42.74 9.19 16.59
CA ASN A 618 41.69 8.19 16.34
C ASN A 618 40.73 7.99 17.52
N LYS A 619 41.15 8.25 18.77
CA LYS A 619 40.24 8.22 19.93
C LYS A 619 39.37 9.49 20.03
N ALA A 620 39.97 10.66 19.81
CA ALA A 620 39.26 11.93 19.89
C ALA A 620 38.05 12.01 18.93
N HIS A 621 38.16 11.40 17.75
CA HIS A 621 37.05 11.34 16.78
C HIS A 621 35.90 10.40 17.14
N ASN A 622 36.02 9.52 18.15
CA ASN A 622 34.96 8.56 18.50
C ASN A 622 34.01 9.04 19.60
N HIS A 623 34.33 10.14 20.30
CA HIS A 623 33.39 10.75 21.23
C HIS A 623 32.15 11.34 20.52
N ARG A 624 31.03 11.38 21.25
CA ARG A 624 29.81 12.10 20.87
C ARG A 624 30.11 13.57 20.57
N LEU A 625 29.32 14.17 19.67
CA LEU A 625 29.32 15.62 19.47
C LEU A 625 28.54 16.30 20.61
N PRO A 626 28.81 17.56 20.95
CA PRO A 626 28.09 18.28 22.02
C PRO A 626 26.56 18.31 21.85
N VAL A 627 26.05 18.17 20.62
CA VAL A 627 24.61 18.08 20.32
C VAL A 627 24.05 16.67 20.54
N GLU A 628 24.87 15.62 20.39
CA GLU A 628 24.48 14.23 20.68
C GLU A 628 24.45 13.98 22.20
N ASP A 629 25.40 14.54 22.95
CA ASP A 629 25.42 14.50 24.42
C ASP A 629 24.23 15.25 25.03
N MET A 630 23.97 16.48 24.58
CA MET A 630 22.85 17.31 25.06
C MET A 630 21.48 16.64 24.86
N LEU A 631 21.32 15.84 23.82
CA LEU A 631 20.07 15.15 23.48
C LEU A 631 20.01 13.70 23.98
N ASP A 632 21.06 13.22 24.65
CA ASP A 632 21.37 11.81 24.94
C ASP A 632 21.00 10.86 23.78
N ASN A 633 21.45 11.23 22.59
CA ASN A 633 21.02 10.60 21.35
C ASN A 633 22.20 10.49 20.37
N PRO A 634 22.74 9.29 20.12
CA PRO A 634 23.90 9.10 19.26
C PRO A 634 23.51 9.12 17.78
N ILE A 635 23.21 10.33 17.29
CA ILE A 635 22.64 10.60 15.96
C ILE A 635 23.51 10.01 14.84
N ARG A 636 24.84 10.13 14.91
CA ARG A 636 25.79 9.56 13.93
C ARG A 636 25.78 8.04 13.94
N ALA A 637 25.88 7.40 15.11
CA ALA A 637 25.82 5.95 15.21
C ALA A 637 24.47 5.42 14.70
N ARG A 638 23.37 6.15 14.91
CA ARG A 638 22.04 5.87 14.37
C ARG A 638 21.85 6.23 12.88
N SER A 639 22.87 6.71 12.16
CA SER A 639 22.77 7.20 10.77
C SER A 639 23.39 6.26 9.71
N LEU A 640 23.16 4.95 9.85
CA LEU A 640 23.49 3.93 8.84
C LEU A 640 22.83 4.24 7.48
N VAL A 641 21.50 4.42 7.50
CA VAL A 641 20.73 4.77 6.32
C VAL A 641 20.70 6.29 6.20
N ARG A 642 21.37 6.84 5.18
CA ARG A 642 21.52 8.28 4.96
C ARG A 642 21.67 8.59 3.47
N PHE A 643 21.28 9.80 3.06
CA PHE A 643 21.34 10.22 1.65
C PHE A 643 22.76 10.62 1.24
N SER A 644 23.44 11.41 2.08
CA SER A 644 24.82 11.86 1.84
C SER A 644 25.84 10.86 2.39
N PRO A 645 26.97 10.61 1.70
CA PRO A 645 28.04 9.75 2.20
C PRO A 645 28.70 10.32 3.47
N SER A 646 28.81 11.64 3.61
CA SER A 646 29.39 12.30 4.79
C SER A 646 28.41 12.38 5.96
N LEU A 647 28.93 12.11 7.17
CA LEU A 647 28.20 12.32 8.44
C LEU A 647 28.40 13.75 8.98
N GLU A 648 29.57 14.32 8.70
CA GLU A 648 30.10 15.53 9.32
C GLU A 648 30.61 16.47 8.22
N ILE A 649 30.45 17.78 8.42
CA ILE A 649 30.92 18.86 7.54
C ILE A 649 31.84 19.76 8.37
N MET A 650 33.04 20.02 7.87
CA MET A 650 33.99 20.96 8.48
C MET A 650 33.61 22.40 8.11
N SER A 651 33.12 23.16 9.08
CA SER A 651 32.74 24.57 8.94
C SER A 651 33.87 25.46 9.48
N GLY A 652 34.83 25.79 8.62
CA GLY A 652 36.09 26.45 9.02
C GLY A 652 37.10 25.47 9.64
N ASP A 653 38.26 25.98 10.04
CA ASP A 653 39.48 25.18 10.27
C ASP A 653 39.33 23.98 11.23
N HIS A 654 38.47 24.08 12.26
CA HIS A 654 38.41 23.11 13.37
C HIS A 654 36.99 22.69 13.80
N LEU A 655 35.94 23.00 13.02
CA LEU A 655 34.56 22.90 13.51
C LEU A 655 33.71 21.84 12.79
N HIS A 656 33.57 20.67 13.42
CA HIS A 656 32.75 19.57 12.94
C HIS A 656 31.26 19.84 13.22
N SER A 657 30.46 19.98 12.17
CA SER A 657 29.00 20.08 12.22
C SER A 657 28.35 18.84 11.59
N LEU A 658 27.12 18.48 11.99
CA LEU A 658 26.38 17.42 11.29
C LEU A 658 25.77 17.95 10.00
N HIS A 659 25.73 17.11 8.97
CA HIS A 659 25.08 17.44 7.70
C HIS A 659 23.60 17.80 7.93
N PRO A 660 23.05 18.88 7.32
CA PRO A 660 21.66 19.30 7.52
C PRO A 660 20.60 18.19 7.38
N ALA A 661 20.79 17.24 6.46
CA ALA A 661 19.89 16.10 6.27
C ALA A 661 19.83 15.15 7.49
N ILE A 662 20.92 15.07 8.28
CA ILE A 662 21.01 14.21 9.47
C ILE A 662 20.26 14.83 10.65
N PHE A 663 20.39 16.16 10.86
CA PHE A 663 19.54 16.89 11.82
C PHE A 663 18.05 16.71 11.48
N LEU A 664 17.66 16.90 10.22
CA LEU A 664 16.27 16.73 9.78
C LEU A 664 15.74 15.29 9.96
N ARG A 665 16.61 14.26 9.85
CA ARG A 665 16.26 12.85 10.10
C ARG A 665 16.10 12.54 11.58
N ALA A 666 16.85 13.21 12.45
CA ALA A 666 16.69 13.17 13.91
C ALA A 666 15.49 13.99 14.42
N GLY A 667 14.75 14.67 13.52
CA GLY A 667 13.63 15.53 13.89
C GLY A 667 14.04 16.87 14.48
N ILE A 668 15.25 17.35 14.16
CA ILE A 668 15.83 18.61 14.62
C ILE A 668 15.83 19.62 13.47
N VAL A 669 15.44 20.85 13.75
CA VAL A 669 15.35 21.96 12.80
C VAL A 669 16.14 23.15 13.34
N LEU A 670 17.09 23.65 12.56
CA LEU A 670 17.93 24.79 12.92
C LEU A 670 17.28 26.10 12.43
N VAL A 671 16.81 26.94 13.36
CA VAL A 671 16.10 28.19 13.09
C VAL A 671 16.99 29.37 13.49
N GLY A 672 18.01 29.65 12.70
CA GLY A 672 19.02 30.67 13.00
C GLY A 672 19.86 30.28 14.22
N LYS A 673 19.59 30.90 15.38
CA LYS A 673 20.30 30.62 16.64
C LYS A 673 19.54 29.72 17.62
N SER A 674 18.55 28.93 17.19
CA SER A 674 17.87 27.96 18.06
C SER A 674 17.60 26.62 17.38
N MET A 675 17.54 25.56 18.18
CA MET A 675 17.08 24.24 17.76
C MET A 675 15.59 24.07 18.09
N VAL A 676 14.82 23.54 17.13
CA VAL A 676 13.37 23.33 17.25
C VAL A 676 13.02 21.92 16.77
N THR A 677 12.08 21.24 17.42
CA THR A 677 11.57 19.94 16.96
C THR A 677 10.79 20.09 15.63
N ARG A 678 11.05 19.19 14.70
CA ARG A 678 10.38 19.09 13.40
C ARG A 678 8.91 18.67 13.57
N TYR A 679 8.01 19.23 12.76
CA TYR A 679 6.62 18.76 12.74
C TYR A 679 6.55 17.26 12.45
N GLY A 680 5.70 16.55 13.20
CA GLY A 680 5.58 15.10 13.16
C GLY A 680 6.49 14.34 14.15
N PHE A 681 7.43 15.00 14.85
CA PHE A 681 8.26 14.38 15.89
C PHE A 681 7.81 14.77 17.30
N SER A 682 7.90 13.84 18.25
CA SER A 682 7.55 14.05 19.66
C SER A 682 8.71 14.71 20.43
N SER A 683 8.63 16.02 20.66
CA SER A 683 9.46 16.81 21.62
C SER A 683 10.93 16.38 21.74
N THR A 684 11.63 16.25 20.60
CA THR A 684 13.04 15.80 20.55
C THR A 684 14.02 16.81 21.14
N VAL A 685 13.62 18.08 21.26
CA VAL A 685 14.41 19.16 21.88
C VAL A 685 13.62 19.69 23.07
N GLN A 686 14.16 19.55 24.28
CA GLN A 686 13.58 20.19 25.46
C GLN A 686 13.93 21.69 25.45
N SER A 687 12.91 22.53 25.61
CA SER A 687 12.94 24.01 25.74
C SER A 687 14.20 24.76 25.28
N LEU A 688 14.24 25.10 23.98
CA LEU A 688 14.90 26.29 23.42
C LEU A 688 16.38 26.50 23.81
N VAL A 689 17.26 25.60 23.33
CA VAL A 689 18.71 25.76 23.45
C VAL A 689 19.28 26.65 22.32
N TYR A 690 20.27 27.49 22.65
CA TYR A 690 20.85 28.46 21.72
C TYR A 690 22.01 27.86 20.90
N ALA A 691 21.90 27.91 19.57
CA ALA A 691 22.86 27.31 18.63
C ALA A 691 24.32 27.81 18.78
N HIS A 692 24.54 28.93 19.47
CA HIS A 692 25.86 29.51 19.71
C HIS A 692 26.71 28.65 20.68
N ASP A 693 26.07 27.93 21.59
CA ASP A 693 26.77 27.18 22.65
C ASP A 693 27.32 25.83 22.15
N HIS A 694 27.06 25.50 20.88
CA HIS A 694 27.40 24.22 20.25
C HIS A 694 28.51 24.31 19.20
N THR A 695 29.03 25.52 18.92
CA THR A 695 30.26 25.68 18.15
C THR A 695 31.46 25.38 19.05
N SER A 696 32.14 24.25 18.87
CA SER A 696 33.23 23.77 19.73
C SER A 696 34.40 24.75 19.82
N LYS A 697 34.42 25.58 20.88
CA LYS A 697 35.57 26.42 21.22
C LYS A 697 36.73 25.56 21.73
N SER A 698 37.72 25.34 20.88
CA SER A 698 39.05 24.91 21.30
C SER A 698 39.78 26.10 21.95
N GLU A 699 39.49 26.37 23.22
CA GLU A 699 40.04 27.53 23.94
C GLU A 699 40.46 27.16 25.39
N SER A 700 41.55 26.39 25.45
CA SER A 700 42.51 26.25 26.56
C SER A 700 42.09 26.63 27.99
N GLN A 701 42.03 25.64 28.88
CA GLN A 701 42.18 25.85 30.32
C GLN A 701 43.27 24.98 30.95
N HIS A 702 44.46 25.56 31.09
CA HIS A 702 45.25 25.37 32.31
C HIS A 702 44.77 26.40 33.33
N ILE A 703 44.15 25.97 34.43
CA ILE A 703 44.11 26.67 35.72
C ILE A 703 43.72 25.64 36.79
N GLY A 704 44.29 25.77 37.99
CA GLY A 704 44.26 24.70 39.01
C GLY A 704 42.98 24.64 39.84
N ALA A 705 42.77 23.49 40.49
CA ALA A 705 41.70 23.31 41.44
C ALA A 705 41.92 24.12 42.74
N ASN A 706 40.88 24.81 43.19
CA ASN A 706 40.58 25.07 44.60
C ASN A 706 39.05 25.15 44.70
N GLY A 707 38.45 24.37 45.60
CA GLY A 707 37.02 24.05 45.53
C GLY A 707 36.14 24.78 46.54
N ALA A 708 34.83 24.65 46.34
CA ALA A 708 33.81 24.86 47.36
C ALA A 708 32.61 23.94 47.10
N ILE A 709 32.07 23.33 48.16
CA ILE A 709 30.82 22.55 48.13
C ILE A 709 29.67 23.49 48.52
N PRO A 710 28.56 23.50 47.77
CA PRO A 710 27.24 23.87 48.30
C PRO A 710 26.32 22.65 48.41
N ASN A 711 25.41 22.69 49.39
CA ASN A 711 24.56 21.57 49.81
C ASN A 711 23.42 21.23 48.85
N LEU A 712 22.85 20.03 49.03
CA LEU A 712 21.54 19.67 48.50
C LEU A 712 20.45 20.64 48.99
N ARG A 713 19.54 21.02 48.10
CA ARG A 713 18.10 21.02 48.39
C ARG A 713 17.26 20.88 47.13
#